data_AF-A0A183CCY2-F1
#
_entry.id   AF-A0A183CCY2-F1
#
_cell.length_a   1.000
_cell.length_b   1.000
_cell.length_c   1.000
_cell.angle_alpha   90.00
_cell.angle_beta   90.00
_cell.angle_gamma   90.00
#
_symmetry.space_group_name_H-M   'P 1'
#
loop_
_entity.id
_entity.type
_entity.pdbx_description
1 polymer ?
#
loop_
_entity_poly.entity_id
_entity_poly.type
_entity_poly.pdbx_seq_one_letter_code
_entity_poly.pdbx_strand_id
1 'polypeptide(L)'
;MKNITEFTINPDTPHPDKRMRDAIEDMIKKAFKRTEETMGRKVKMFGVTLTGSGLDYPVYLPYRPYPQNNADVVMEEINKLGQSGGESGDDKRTILLSRPVQMNVTCVALPAGEGPRNVHKFDYGFKEHQRIQVNNNDKFCLFYALAASKNYLEVDRFAFNRFMKNMTRQREAALELLHKSGINDVENAYGVEHLAAIQKYWDQTFPGKYRIAAFEKSADPRRSIRVLWKGPMGRQVVVPIFLEDNHWDGLKNFVCFFNKGKKFCIDCECFYDKDVRHTYECKARCYYCNRVGGMPCIKERGVKIECPKCRRYFYNQQCYNYHQGHETCNLWKRCVECNKTYLFNPKSQHECGEIFCRSCGICHDPKRGCFIKPIVVKEEKDIYRIVVWDSETSQDKTYKGEQKEHVINYISVRVTCTECCDDGNRMDCRICGTEREKDWSEAEGHEPTKEFLEWILAAFDKKYKTYLFAHNAGRFDGHFVFNYLCRAGKSPMPLINGLKIYEFTVQNSKKHSMLIWRDSCLLMPVKLEAMKATFNLDCEEKPFFPYYYNKKENYNTHLPHLPPMEDYSPGSMKKEKFDKFEKWYHENKETPFYLPEELKNYCRNDTEILLKSIIEFRRILVKDITRGFDPLPRSCTNADG
;
A
#
# COMPACT_ATOMS: atom_id res chain seq x y z
N MET A 1 9.72 -8.81 -15.45
CA MET A 1 10.86 -8.41 -16.31
C MET A 1 10.32 -8.22 -17.72
N LYS A 2 10.72 -7.14 -18.43
CA LYS A 2 10.25 -6.87 -19.81
C LYS A 2 11.26 -7.43 -20.81
N ASN A 3 10.80 -8.27 -21.73
CA ASN A 3 11.60 -8.76 -22.86
C ASN A 3 10.98 -8.22 -24.15
N ILE A 4 11.76 -7.43 -24.90
CA ILE A 4 11.33 -6.74 -26.11
C ILE A 4 12.00 -7.44 -27.30
N THR A 5 11.23 -7.76 -28.34
CA THR A 5 11.76 -8.39 -29.56
C THR A 5 10.88 -8.00 -30.75
N GLU A 6 11.51 -7.73 -31.89
CA GLU A 6 10.84 -7.40 -33.16
C GLU A 6 10.87 -8.60 -34.09
N PHE A 7 9.80 -8.80 -34.86
CA PHE A 7 9.76 -9.83 -35.90
C PHE A 7 8.93 -9.36 -37.11
N THR A 8 9.27 -9.91 -38.28
CA THR A 8 8.57 -9.70 -39.55
C THR A 8 8.33 -11.06 -40.20
N ILE A 9 7.13 -11.33 -40.70
CA ILE A 9 6.78 -12.63 -41.30
C ILE A 9 6.29 -12.40 -42.71
N ASN A 10 7.12 -12.72 -43.71
CA ASN A 10 6.74 -12.55 -45.11
C ASN A 10 5.48 -13.39 -45.44
N PRO A 11 4.37 -12.76 -45.88
CA PRO A 11 3.11 -13.44 -46.19
C PRO A 11 3.24 -14.47 -47.32
N ASP A 12 4.27 -14.36 -48.18
CA ASP A 12 4.53 -15.28 -49.29
C ASP A 12 5.19 -16.60 -48.85
N THR A 13 5.44 -16.78 -47.54
CA THR A 13 6.05 -18.01 -47.03
C THR A 13 5.04 -19.15 -46.90
N PRO A 14 5.44 -20.42 -47.17
CA PRO A 14 4.55 -21.56 -46.98
C PRO A 14 4.07 -21.67 -45.53
N HIS A 15 2.74 -21.71 -45.34
CA HIS A 15 2.07 -21.79 -44.02
C HIS A 15 2.44 -20.64 -43.05
N PRO A 16 2.10 -19.37 -43.39
CA PRO A 16 2.54 -18.19 -42.63
C PRO A 16 2.01 -18.19 -41.18
N ASP A 17 0.77 -18.62 -40.95
CA ASP A 17 0.17 -18.70 -39.61
C ASP A 17 0.90 -19.66 -38.69
N LYS A 18 1.34 -20.81 -39.23
CA LYS A 18 2.08 -21.81 -38.47
C LYS A 18 3.45 -21.26 -38.05
N ARG A 19 4.15 -20.60 -38.98
CA ARG A 19 5.42 -19.92 -38.69
C ARG A 19 5.28 -18.80 -37.68
N MET A 20 4.19 -18.03 -37.75
CA MET A 20 3.90 -16.97 -36.80
C MET A 20 3.67 -17.49 -35.40
N ARG A 21 2.83 -18.52 -35.27
CA ARG A 21 2.61 -19.21 -34.01
C ARG A 21 3.92 -19.75 -33.43
N ASP A 22 4.74 -20.43 -34.24
CA ASP A 22 6.01 -21.00 -33.80
C ASP A 22 7.00 -19.92 -33.35
N ALA A 23 7.04 -18.77 -34.04
CA ALA A 23 7.85 -17.62 -33.65
C ALA A 23 7.39 -17.01 -32.32
N ILE A 24 6.08 -16.79 -32.15
CA ILE A 24 5.47 -16.28 -30.91
C ILE A 24 5.79 -17.23 -29.74
N GLU A 25 5.67 -18.54 -29.96
CA GLU A 25 5.95 -19.56 -28.96
C GLU A 25 7.43 -19.57 -28.55
N ASP A 26 8.35 -19.47 -29.52
CA ASP A 26 9.79 -19.36 -29.25
C ASP A 26 10.12 -18.09 -28.45
N MET A 27 9.48 -16.97 -28.77
CA MET A 27 9.66 -15.70 -28.05
C MET A 27 9.17 -15.78 -26.60
N ILE A 28 8.02 -16.41 -26.36
CA ILE A 28 7.50 -16.65 -24.99
C ILE A 28 8.47 -17.53 -24.21
N LYS A 29 8.96 -18.62 -24.80
CA LYS A 29 9.93 -19.53 -24.17
C LYS A 29 11.25 -18.85 -23.85
N LYS A 30 11.79 -18.04 -24.77
CA LYS A 30 13.01 -17.24 -24.53
C LYS A 30 12.83 -16.24 -23.39
N ALA A 31 11.68 -15.55 -23.35
CA ALA A 31 11.35 -14.62 -22.27
C ALA A 31 11.24 -15.32 -20.91
N PHE A 32 10.68 -16.53 -20.89
CA PHE A 32 10.62 -17.36 -19.68
C PHE A 32 12.03 -17.72 -19.24
N LYS A 33 12.82 -18.39 -20.10
CA LYS A 33 14.17 -18.84 -19.78
C LYS A 33 15.04 -17.70 -19.22
N ARG A 34 15.07 -16.55 -19.89
CA ARG A 34 15.84 -15.38 -19.43
C ARG A 34 15.36 -14.86 -18.09
N THR A 35 14.04 -14.84 -17.85
CA THR A 35 13.48 -14.39 -16.57
C THR A 35 13.79 -15.40 -15.45
N GLU A 36 13.70 -16.70 -15.73
CA GLU A 36 13.98 -17.76 -14.77
C GLU A 36 15.46 -17.84 -14.41
N GLU A 37 16.37 -17.65 -15.37
CA GLU A 37 17.82 -17.55 -15.15
C GLU A 37 18.18 -16.32 -14.33
N THR A 38 17.56 -15.17 -14.61
CA THR A 38 17.87 -13.91 -13.91
C THR A 38 17.27 -13.87 -12.50
N MET A 39 16.07 -14.45 -12.30
CA MET A 39 15.38 -14.42 -11.01
C MET A 39 15.60 -15.69 -10.17
N GLY A 40 16.18 -16.75 -10.75
CA GLY A 40 16.34 -18.07 -10.13
C GLY A 40 14.99 -18.75 -9.80
N ARG A 41 13.90 -18.40 -10.49
CA ARG A 41 12.52 -18.80 -10.13
C ARG A 41 11.66 -18.98 -11.36
N LYS A 42 10.73 -19.95 -11.31
CA LYS A 42 9.80 -20.23 -12.41
C LYS A 42 8.81 -19.09 -12.67
N VAL A 43 8.54 -18.80 -13.93
CA VAL A 43 7.49 -17.86 -14.33
C VAL A 43 6.12 -18.49 -14.10
N LYS A 44 5.19 -17.77 -13.45
CA LYS A 44 3.82 -18.27 -13.21
C LYS A 44 2.79 -17.58 -14.10
N MET A 45 2.97 -16.30 -14.39
CA MET A 45 2.08 -15.52 -15.26
C MET A 45 2.89 -14.64 -16.19
N PHE A 46 2.36 -14.31 -17.35
CA PHE A 46 2.95 -13.32 -18.25
C PHE A 46 1.86 -12.61 -19.04
N GLY A 47 2.15 -11.38 -19.43
CA GLY A 47 1.33 -10.60 -20.36
C GLY A 47 2.10 -10.38 -21.66
N VAL A 48 1.37 -10.17 -22.74
CA VAL A 48 1.91 -9.90 -24.08
C VAL A 48 1.35 -8.56 -24.56
N THR A 49 2.21 -7.70 -25.07
CA THR A 49 1.80 -6.48 -25.78
C THR A 49 2.36 -6.50 -27.19
N LEU A 50 1.52 -6.32 -28.20
CA LEU A 50 1.92 -6.18 -29.60
C LEU A 50 1.76 -4.72 -30.03
N THR A 51 2.78 -4.16 -30.67
CA THR A 51 2.81 -2.80 -31.20
C THR A 51 3.42 -2.82 -32.59
N GLY A 52 2.82 -2.14 -33.57
CA GLY A 52 3.32 -2.11 -34.94
C GLY A 52 2.69 -0.97 -35.74
N SER A 53 3.30 -0.60 -36.85
CA SER A 53 2.89 0.53 -37.70
C SER A 53 1.56 0.34 -38.44
N GLY A 54 0.90 -0.81 -38.28
CA GLY A 54 -0.43 -1.13 -38.79
C GLY A 54 -1.51 -1.31 -37.72
N LEU A 55 -1.19 -1.05 -36.44
CA LEU A 55 -2.11 -1.16 -35.32
C LEU A 55 -2.44 0.24 -34.80
N ASP A 56 -3.70 0.65 -34.88
CA ASP A 56 -4.18 1.94 -34.32
C ASP A 56 -3.95 2.03 -32.80
N TYR A 57 -3.98 0.88 -32.12
CA TYR A 57 -3.74 0.74 -30.68
C TYR A 57 -2.94 -0.54 -30.37
N PRO A 58 -2.11 -0.56 -29.30
CA PRO A 58 -1.42 -1.76 -28.87
C PRO A 58 -2.40 -2.89 -28.52
N VAL A 59 -2.16 -4.09 -29.04
CA VAL A 59 -2.92 -5.29 -28.64
C VAL A 59 -2.34 -5.76 -27.32
N TYR A 60 -3.17 -5.82 -26.27
CA TYR A 60 -2.73 -6.19 -24.93
C TYR A 60 -3.44 -7.45 -24.43
N LEU A 61 -2.63 -8.48 -24.15
CA LEU A 61 -3.05 -9.66 -23.42
C LEU A 61 -2.62 -9.52 -21.95
N PRO A 62 -3.58 -9.55 -21.00
CA PRO A 62 -3.29 -9.37 -19.59
C PRO A 62 -2.45 -10.50 -19.01
N TYR A 63 -1.88 -10.29 -17.83
CA TYR A 63 -1.09 -11.30 -17.14
C TYR A 63 -1.93 -12.54 -16.81
N ARG A 64 -1.61 -13.68 -17.43
CA ARG A 64 -2.28 -14.96 -17.20
C ARG A 64 -1.26 -16.11 -17.17
N PRO A 65 -1.61 -17.26 -16.58
CA PRO A 65 -0.80 -18.48 -16.67
C PRO A 65 -0.64 -18.96 -18.12
N TYR A 66 0.43 -19.69 -18.40
CA TYR A 66 0.73 -20.19 -19.76
C TYR A 66 -0.40 -20.94 -20.46
N PRO A 67 -1.17 -21.84 -19.80
CA PRO A 67 -2.32 -22.48 -20.44
C PRO A 67 -3.39 -21.50 -20.97
N GLN A 68 -3.43 -20.27 -20.46
CA GLN A 68 -4.43 -19.24 -20.79
C GLN A 68 -3.87 -18.07 -21.62
N ASN A 69 -2.56 -18.05 -21.90
CA ASN A 69 -1.89 -16.96 -22.63
C ASN A 69 -0.83 -17.49 -23.60
N ASN A 70 -1.04 -18.68 -24.14
CA ASN A 70 -0.11 -19.34 -25.07
C ASN A 70 -0.15 -18.73 -26.48
N ALA A 71 0.70 -19.22 -27.38
CA ALA A 71 0.78 -18.72 -28.75
C ALA A 71 -0.56 -18.81 -29.52
N ASP A 72 -1.43 -19.78 -29.24
CA ASP A 72 -2.74 -19.88 -29.88
C ASP A 72 -3.66 -18.71 -29.52
N VAL A 73 -3.68 -18.33 -28.25
CA VAL A 73 -4.49 -17.19 -27.77
C VAL A 73 -4.00 -15.87 -28.38
N VAL A 74 -2.67 -15.72 -28.52
CA VAL A 74 -2.09 -14.56 -29.21
C VAL A 74 -2.51 -14.55 -30.69
N MET A 75 -2.47 -15.70 -31.36
CA MET A 75 -2.92 -15.85 -32.75
C MET A 75 -4.42 -15.56 -32.92
N GLU A 76 -5.24 -15.98 -31.96
CA GLU A 76 -6.69 -15.74 -31.97
C GLU A 76 -7.00 -14.24 -31.82
N GLU A 77 -6.26 -13.53 -30.98
CA GLU A 77 -6.40 -12.08 -30.83
C GLU A 77 -5.91 -11.31 -32.07
N ILE A 78 -4.86 -11.82 -32.74
CA ILE A 78 -4.42 -11.32 -34.05
C ILE A 78 -5.49 -11.55 -35.12
N ASN A 79 -6.14 -12.72 -35.12
CA ASN A 79 -7.19 -13.06 -36.08
C ASN A 79 -8.45 -12.20 -35.92
N LYS A 80 -8.79 -11.78 -34.68
CA LYS A 80 -9.90 -10.85 -34.43
C LYS A 80 -9.68 -9.47 -35.06
N LEU A 81 -8.42 -9.03 -35.20
CA LEU A 81 -8.09 -7.76 -35.85
C LEU A 81 -8.40 -7.78 -37.36
N GLY A 82 -8.33 -8.96 -37.99
CA GLY A 82 -8.72 -9.14 -39.40
C GLY A 82 -10.24 -9.11 -39.63
N GLN A 83 -11.07 -9.19 -38.58
CA GLN A 83 -12.53 -9.11 -38.70
C GLN A 83 -13.09 -7.68 -38.57
N SER A 84 -12.27 -6.72 -38.12
CA SER A 84 -12.60 -5.30 -38.13
C SER A 84 -12.07 -4.66 -39.41
N GLY A 85 -12.93 -4.44 -40.40
CA GLY A 85 -12.56 -3.78 -41.66
C GLY A 85 -11.88 -2.42 -41.40
N GLY A 86 -10.73 -2.18 -42.03
CA GLY A 86 -10.10 -0.86 -42.07
C GLY A 86 -10.76 0.03 -43.13
N GLU A 87 -10.75 1.35 -42.92
CA GLU A 87 -11.33 2.36 -43.83
C GLU A 87 -10.69 2.39 -45.24
N SER A 88 -9.64 1.60 -45.49
CA SER A 88 -8.85 1.61 -46.73
C SER A 88 -8.93 0.32 -47.55
N GLY A 89 -9.75 -0.67 -47.16
CA GLY A 89 -9.94 -1.91 -47.92
C GLY A 89 -8.81 -2.95 -47.83
N ASP A 90 -7.69 -2.64 -47.18
CA ASP A 90 -6.65 -3.64 -46.86
C ASP A 90 -6.96 -4.36 -45.54
N ASP A 91 -6.91 -5.70 -45.56
CA ASP A 91 -7.08 -6.54 -44.37
C ASP A 91 -5.96 -6.25 -43.34
N LYS A 92 -6.33 -5.82 -42.12
CA LYS A 92 -5.39 -5.51 -41.03
C LYS A 92 -4.46 -6.70 -40.70
N ARG A 93 -4.89 -7.93 -41.01
CA ARG A 93 -4.07 -9.14 -40.92
C ARG A 93 -2.91 -9.13 -41.92
N THR A 94 -3.14 -8.68 -43.14
CA THR A 94 -2.11 -8.55 -44.19
C THR A 94 -1.09 -7.47 -43.84
N ILE A 95 -1.52 -6.42 -43.14
CA ILE A 95 -0.63 -5.35 -42.63
C ILE A 95 0.28 -5.87 -41.50
N LEU A 96 -0.23 -6.72 -40.61
CA LEU A 96 0.56 -7.38 -39.55
C LEU A 96 1.60 -8.37 -40.09
N LEU A 97 1.39 -8.94 -41.27
CA LEU A 97 2.34 -9.84 -41.93
C LEU A 97 3.34 -9.07 -42.82
N SER A 98 2.96 -7.94 -43.40
CA SER A 98 3.83 -7.18 -44.32
C SER A 98 4.76 -6.16 -43.65
N ARG A 99 4.61 -5.88 -42.34
CA ARG A 99 5.37 -4.86 -41.61
C ARG A 99 5.95 -5.39 -40.29
N PRO A 100 7.06 -4.82 -39.78
CA PRO A 100 7.64 -5.23 -38.50
C PRO A 100 6.69 -4.97 -37.33
N VAL A 101 6.47 -6.00 -36.50
CA VAL A 101 5.67 -5.95 -35.27
C VAL A 101 6.60 -6.18 -34.08
N GLN A 102 6.50 -5.30 -33.09
CA GLN A 102 7.22 -5.42 -31.83
C GLN A 102 6.34 -6.16 -30.81
N MET A 103 6.86 -7.24 -30.25
CA MET A 103 6.20 -8.01 -29.20
C MET A 103 6.96 -7.87 -27.89
N ASN A 104 6.23 -7.45 -26.87
CA ASN A 104 6.70 -7.27 -25.51
C ASN A 104 6.14 -8.36 -24.61
N VAL A 105 7.00 -9.28 -24.14
CA VAL A 105 6.61 -10.32 -23.19
C VAL A 105 7.03 -9.91 -21.79
N THR A 106 6.05 -9.65 -20.92
CA THR A 106 6.32 -9.29 -19.52
C THR A 106 6.03 -10.46 -18.60
N CYS A 107 7.09 -11.03 -18.02
CA CYS A 107 7.00 -12.20 -17.16
C CYS A 107 6.90 -11.83 -15.67
N VAL A 108 6.05 -12.55 -14.94
CA VAL A 108 5.82 -12.45 -13.49
C VAL A 108 6.08 -13.82 -12.85
N ALA A 109 7.08 -13.86 -11.98
CA ALA A 109 7.27 -14.95 -11.03
C ALA A 109 6.55 -14.61 -9.72
N LEU A 110 5.93 -15.60 -9.06
CA LEU A 110 5.34 -15.34 -7.75
C LEU A 110 6.43 -14.98 -6.72
N PRO A 111 6.18 -14.01 -5.83
CA PRO A 111 6.96 -13.93 -4.60
C PRO A 111 6.75 -15.21 -3.79
N ALA A 112 7.79 -15.69 -3.11
CA ALA A 112 7.64 -16.73 -2.10
C ALA A 112 6.61 -16.26 -1.08
N GLY A 113 5.50 -16.99 -0.97
CA GLY A 113 4.42 -16.67 -0.05
C GLY A 113 4.91 -16.82 1.39
N GLU A 114 5.27 -15.72 2.03
CA GLU A 114 5.08 -15.59 3.45
C GLU A 114 3.59 -15.24 3.62
N GLY A 115 2.82 -16.11 4.29
CA GLY A 115 1.40 -15.87 4.57
C GLY A 115 1.15 -14.48 5.19
N PRO A 116 -0.11 -14.03 5.30
CA PRO A 116 -0.44 -12.63 5.62
C PRO A 116 0.29 -12.20 6.89
N ARG A 117 1.38 -11.44 6.70
CA ARG A 117 2.01 -10.70 7.78
C ARG A 117 1.11 -9.49 7.97
N ASN A 118 0.64 -9.26 9.20
CA ASN A 118 0.08 -7.97 9.58
C ASN A 118 1.14 -6.91 9.30
N VAL A 119 1.12 -6.34 8.10
CA VAL A 119 2.00 -5.25 7.73
C VAL A 119 1.37 -4.02 8.37
N HIS A 120 1.80 -3.73 9.59
CA HIS A 120 1.73 -2.36 10.09
C HIS A 120 2.59 -1.50 9.15
N LYS A 121 2.00 -1.00 8.07
CA LYS A 121 2.61 0.02 7.22
C LYS A 121 2.46 1.35 7.92
N PHE A 122 3.42 1.65 8.80
CA PHE A 122 3.74 3.02 9.08
C PHE A 122 4.98 3.36 8.23
N ASP A 123 4.80 4.24 7.25
CA ASP A 123 5.90 5.02 6.71
C ASP A 123 5.90 6.31 7.52
N TYR A 124 6.67 6.29 8.60
CA TYR A 124 7.08 7.51 9.25
C TYR A 124 8.34 7.95 8.52
N GLY A 125 8.38 9.19 8.01
CA GLY A 125 9.61 9.76 7.47
C GLY A 125 10.81 9.55 8.42
N PHE A 126 12.01 9.52 7.86
CA PHE A 126 13.21 9.27 8.65
C PHE A 126 13.41 10.35 9.71
N LYS A 127 13.85 9.95 10.91
CA LYS A 127 14.22 10.91 11.96
C LYS A 127 15.57 11.51 11.64
N GLU A 128 15.58 12.57 10.84
CA GLU A 128 16.81 13.20 10.33
C GLU A 128 17.82 13.59 11.42
N HIS A 129 17.39 13.93 12.64
CA HIS A 129 18.30 14.19 13.76
C HIS A 129 19.14 12.96 14.20
N GLN A 130 18.77 11.74 13.78
CA GLN A 130 19.54 10.52 13.97
C GLN A 130 20.59 10.29 12.87
N ARG A 131 20.52 11.04 11.76
CA ARG A 131 21.53 11.06 10.71
C ARG A 131 22.78 11.79 11.22
N ILE A 132 23.95 11.26 10.85
CA ILE A 132 25.24 11.94 10.96
C ILE A 132 25.55 12.40 9.55
N GLN A 133 25.12 13.63 9.25
CA GLN A 133 25.28 14.20 7.93
C GLN A 133 26.76 14.46 7.64
N VAL A 134 27.25 13.88 6.55
CA VAL A 134 28.59 14.08 6.03
C VAL A 134 28.52 15.13 4.94
N ASN A 135 29.22 16.26 5.12
CA ASN A 135 29.24 17.35 4.15
C ASN A 135 30.63 17.45 3.48
N ASN A 136 31.09 16.36 2.87
CA ASN A 136 32.35 16.33 2.14
C ASN A 136 32.15 16.79 0.68
N ASN A 137 33.16 17.44 0.11
CA ASN A 137 33.15 17.90 -1.28
C ASN A 137 33.97 16.98 -2.22
N ASP A 138 34.43 15.84 -1.71
CA ASP A 138 35.25 14.88 -2.43
C ASP A 138 34.51 13.54 -2.63
N LYS A 139 35.17 12.60 -3.31
CA LYS A 139 34.59 11.28 -3.64
C LYS A 139 34.55 10.29 -2.47
N PHE A 140 35.02 10.67 -1.27
CA PHE A 140 35.28 9.72 -0.18
C PHE A 140 34.15 9.58 0.85
N CYS A 141 32.91 10.01 0.54
CA CYS A 141 31.79 10.07 1.49
C CYS A 141 31.55 8.76 2.26
N LEU A 142 31.79 7.60 1.63
CA LEU A 142 31.74 6.28 2.28
C LEU A 142 32.66 6.19 3.52
N PHE A 143 33.91 6.62 3.38
CA PHE A 143 34.91 6.55 4.44
C PHE A 143 34.64 7.58 5.53
N TYR A 144 34.17 8.77 5.16
CA TYR A 144 33.71 9.78 6.11
C TYR A 144 32.55 9.24 6.96
N ALA A 145 31.53 8.63 6.34
CA ALA A 145 30.38 8.07 7.03
C ALA A 145 30.78 6.97 8.02
N LEU A 146 31.69 6.08 7.62
CA LEU A 146 32.21 5.02 8.48
C LEU A 146 33.06 5.57 9.63
N ALA A 147 33.96 6.51 9.37
CA ALA A 147 34.79 7.15 10.38
C ALA A 147 33.93 7.91 11.40
N ALA A 148 32.96 8.69 10.94
CA ALA A 148 32.05 9.44 11.80
C ALA A 148 31.16 8.53 12.65
N SER A 149 30.60 7.47 12.04
CA SER A 149 29.77 6.49 12.76
C SER A 149 30.57 5.71 13.80
N LYS A 150 31.80 5.31 13.49
CA LYS A 150 32.71 4.68 14.45
C LYS A 150 33.07 5.64 15.58
N ASN A 151 33.41 6.89 15.27
CA ASN A 151 33.77 7.90 16.26
C ASN A 151 32.62 8.15 17.24
N TYR A 152 31.38 8.26 16.74
CA TYR A 152 30.17 8.42 17.56
C TYR A 152 29.99 7.31 18.61
N LEU A 153 30.46 6.09 18.33
CA LEU A 153 30.38 4.95 19.25
C LEU A 153 31.52 4.92 20.28
N GLU A 154 32.63 5.62 20.02
CA GLU A 154 33.85 5.56 20.83
C GLU A 154 33.99 6.74 21.80
N VAL A 155 33.52 7.93 21.40
CA VAL A 155 33.77 9.17 22.15
C VAL A 155 32.49 9.78 22.72
N ASP A 156 32.65 10.64 23.72
CA ASP A 156 31.53 11.38 24.28
C ASP A 156 30.99 12.44 23.30
N ARG A 157 29.81 12.97 23.61
CA ARG A 157 29.09 13.89 22.72
C ARG A 157 29.86 15.19 22.42
N PHE A 158 30.66 15.71 23.35
CA PHE A 158 31.43 16.93 23.14
C PHE A 158 32.61 16.68 22.20
N ALA A 159 33.36 15.60 22.42
CA ALA A 159 34.46 15.19 21.55
C ALA A 159 33.96 14.89 20.12
N PHE A 160 32.84 14.18 19.99
CA PHE A 160 32.22 13.89 18.68
C PHE A 160 31.84 15.16 17.93
N ASN A 161 31.17 16.11 18.60
CA ASN A 161 30.78 17.38 17.98
C ASN A 161 32.01 18.19 17.53
N ARG A 162 33.12 18.11 18.26
CA ARG A 162 34.38 18.75 17.87
C ARG A 162 35.00 18.10 16.63
N PHE A 163 34.92 16.78 16.53
CA PHE A 163 35.32 16.04 15.33
C PHE A 163 34.47 16.43 14.11
N MET A 164 33.14 16.43 14.24
CA MET A 164 32.22 16.79 13.14
C MET A 164 32.35 18.25 12.66
N LYS A 165 32.88 19.15 13.49
CA LYS A 165 33.18 20.55 13.10
C LYS A 165 34.53 20.72 12.40
N ASN A 166 35.43 19.75 12.50
CA ASN A 166 36.78 19.83 11.94
C ASN A 166 36.89 18.96 10.67
N MET A 167 36.72 19.58 9.50
CA MET A 167 36.76 18.90 8.21
C MET A 167 38.12 18.26 7.91
N THR A 168 39.22 18.89 8.34
CA THR A 168 40.58 18.36 8.16
C THR A 168 40.74 17.02 8.88
N ARG A 169 40.34 16.94 10.16
CA ARG A 169 40.40 15.69 10.94
C ARG A 169 39.48 14.60 10.39
N GLN A 170 38.30 14.98 9.90
CA GLN A 170 37.41 14.02 9.25
C GLN A 170 38.05 13.45 7.98
N ARG A 171 38.69 14.31 7.18
CA ARG A 171 39.40 13.91 5.96
C ARG A 171 40.59 13.00 6.26
N GLU A 172 41.41 13.35 7.25
CA GLU A 172 42.53 12.53 7.71
C GLU A 172 42.06 11.14 8.13
N ALA A 173 40.99 11.06 8.95
CA ALA A 173 40.42 9.79 9.38
C ALA A 173 39.84 8.96 8.21
N ALA A 174 39.22 9.61 7.23
CA ALA A 174 38.70 8.95 6.04
C ALA A 174 39.82 8.36 5.15
N LEU A 175 40.88 9.14 4.90
CA LEU A 175 42.03 8.67 4.12
C LEU A 175 42.84 7.61 4.84
N GLU A 176 43.00 7.73 6.16
CA GLU A 176 43.63 6.69 6.98
C GLU A 176 42.86 5.38 6.86
N LEU A 177 41.51 5.42 6.93
CA LEU A 177 40.67 4.24 6.77
C LEU A 177 40.79 3.63 5.37
N LEU A 178 40.80 4.46 4.32
CA LEU A 178 41.00 4.05 2.93
C LEU A 178 42.33 3.30 2.76
N HIS A 179 43.45 3.95 3.13
CA HIS A 179 44.79 3.40 2.95
C HIS A 179 45.01 2.13 3.78
N LYS A 180 44.59 2.12 5.04
CA LYS A 180 44.75 0.95 5.91
C LYS A 180 43.87 -0.24 5.52
N SER A 181 42.77 0.02 4.82
CA SER A 181 41.92 -1.04 4.26
C SER A 181 42.48 -1.63 2.96
N GLY A 182 43.58 -1.09 2.43
CA GLY A 182 44.19 -1.54 1.18
C GLY A 182 43.35 -1.26 -0.05
N ILE A 183 42.45 -0.27 0.01
CA ILE A 183 41.61 0.16 -1.10
C ILE A 183 42.35 1.26 -1.89
N ASN A 184 42.26 1.21 -3.21
CA ASN A 184 42.94 2.13 -4.09
C ASN A 184 42.29 3.52 -4.06
N ASP A 185 43.09 4.58 -3.96
CA ASP A 185 42.63 5.96 -3.86
C ASP A 185 42.28 6.61 -5.22
N VAL A 186 42.66 5.96 -6.33
CA VAL A 186 42.39 6.46 -7.70
C VAL A 186 41.00 6.11 -8.25
N GLU A 187 40.19 5.33 -7.54
CA GLU A 187 38.86 4.93 -8.03
C GLU A 187 37.90 6.12 -8.15
N ASN A 188 37.01 6.10 -9.14
CA ASN A 188 36.11 7.22 -9.43
C ASN A 188 34.98 7.37 -8.39
N ALA A 189 34.57 6.27 -7.75
CA ALA A 189 33.55 6.25 -6.72
C ALA A 189 33.75 5.06 -5.79
N TYR A 190 33.19 5.13 -4.58
CA TYR A 190 33.28 4.06 -3.59
C TYR A 190 31.89 3.66 -3.09
N GLY A 191 31.54 2.38 -3.28
CA GLY A 191 30.26 1.80 -2.90
C GLY A 191 30.37 0.55 -2.03
N VAL A 192 29.34 -0.30 -2.14
CA VAL A 192 29.11 -1.48 -1.30
C VAL A 192 30.21 -2.53 -1.43
N GLU A 193 30.81 -2.63 -2.61
CA GLU A 193 31.92 -3.53 -2.96
C GLU A 193 33.15 -3.34 -2.05
N HIS A 194 33.36 -2.13 -1.53
CA HIS A 194 34.48 -1.79 -0.66
C HIS A 194 34.28 -2.23 0.79
N LEU A 195 33.04 -2.44 1.23
CA LEU A 195 32.71 -2.70 2.64
C LEU A 195 33.35 -3.99 3.18
N ALA A 196 33.54 -5.00 2.33
CA ALA A 196 34.16 -6.26 2.71
C ALA A 196 35.65 -6.07 3.10
N ALA A 197 36.40 -5.24 2.36
CA ALA A 197 37.79 -4.94 2.66
C ALA A 197 37.92 -4.16 3.98
N ILE A 198 37.06 -3.17 4.18
CA ILE A 198 37.04 -2.37 5.42
C ILE A 198 36.68 -3.24 6.62
N GLN A 199 35.67 -4.11 6.49
CA GLN A 199 35.29 -5.05 7.56
C GLN A 199 36.46 -6.00 7.92
N LYS A 200 37.20 -6.49 6.91
CA LYS A 200 38.38 -7.34 7.13
C LYS A 200 39.47 -6.60 7.90
N TYR A 201 39.76 -5.36 7.51
CA TYR A 201 40.71 -4.50 8.23
C TYR A 201 40.29 -4.26 9.68
N TRP A 202 39.01 -3.99 9.93
CA TRP A 202 38.47 -3.82 11.28
C TRP A 202 38.48 -5.11 12.09
N ASP A 203 38.23 -6.27 11.48
CA ASP A 203 38.32 -7.55 12.16
C ASP A 203 39.77 -7.90 12.56
N GLN A 204 40.77 -7.45 11.79
CA GLN A 204 42.19 -7.58 12.12
C GLN A 204 42.63 -6.63 13.23
N THR A 205 42.19 -5.37 13.15
CA THR A 205 42.62 -4.30 14.08
C THR A 205 41.83 -4.30 15.39
N PHE A 206 40.53 -4.63 15.31
CA PHE A 206 39.59 -4.64 16.42
C PHE A 206 38.80 -5.96 16.46
N PRO A 207 39.45 -7.10 16.79
CA PRO A 207 38.82 -8.41 16.73
C PRO A 207 37.49 -8.48 17.48
N GLY A 208 36.42 -8.85 16.75
CA GLY A 208 35.10 -9.05 17.34
C GLY A 208 34.35 -7.76 17.74
N LYS A 209 34.87 -6.56 17.44
CA LYS A 209 34.29 -5.31 17.94
C LYS A 209 33.23 -4.72 17.02
N TYR A 210 33.59 -4.38 15.78
CA TYR A 210 32.74 -3.60 14.86
C TYR A 210 32.11 -4.45 13.76
N ARG A 211 30.80 -4.31 13.55
CA ARG A 211 30.06 -4.87 12.40
C ARG A 211 29.50 -3.74 11.56
N ILE A 212 29.92 -3.63 10.30
CA ILE A 212 29.35 -2.65 9.38
C ILE A 212 27.95 -3.12 8.93
N ALA A 213 27.00 -2.18 8.86
CA ALA A 213 25.69 -2.40 8.27
C ALA A 213 25.30 -1.21 7.39
N ALA A 214 25.10 -1.47 6.10
CA ALA A 214 24.74 -0.45 5.11
C ALA A 214 23.27 -0.55 4.74
N PHE A 215 22.60 0.60 4.75
CA PHE A 215 21.17 0.73 4.49
C PHE A 215 20.91 1.70 3.34
N GLU A 216 19.77 1.53 2.68
CA GLU A 216 19.29 2.41 1.62
C GLU A 216 17.79 2.61 1.78
N LYS A 217 17.29 3.77 1.35
CA LYS A 217 15.85 3.98 1.17
C LYS A 217 15.34 3.03 0.09
N SER A 218 14.42 2.16 0.44
CA SER A 218 13.89 1.22 -0.55
C SER A 218 12.87 1.92 -1.46
N ALA A 219 12.99 1.69 -2.76
CA ALA A 219 12.01 2.12 -3.75
C ALA A 219 10.68 1.34 -3.69
N ASP A 220 10.61 0.26 -2.90
CA ASP A 220 9.38 -0.51 -2.70
C ASP A 220 8.54 0.13 -1.59
N PRO A 221 7.34 0.67 -1.88
CA PRO A 221 6.47 1.26 -0.86
C PRO A 221 5.97 0.25 0.20
N ARG A 222 6.30 -1.04 0.08
CA ARG A 222 6.06 -2.08 1.10
C ARG A 222 7.21 -2.23 2.10
N ARG A 223 8.40 -1.73 1.80
CA ARG A 223 9.59 -1.78 2.65
C ARG A 223 10.17 -0.38 2.73
N SER A 224 10.20 0.25 3.91
CA SER A 224 10.78 1.60 3.99
C SER A 224 12.32 1.61 3.88
N ILE A 225 12.98 0.47 4.16
CA ILE A 225 14.45 0.33 4.19
C ILE A 225 14.87 -0.97 3.52
N ARG A 226 15.99 -0.90 2.81
CA ARG A 226 16.73 -2.04 2.27
C ARG A 226 18.09 -2.16 2.98
N VAL A 227 18.50 -3.38 3.32
CA VAL A 227 19.88 -3.66 3.77
C VAL A 227 20.71 -3.93 2.52
N LEU A 228 21.64 -3.04 2.20
CA LEU A 228 22.56 -3.19 1.07
C LEU A 228 23.65 -4.22 1.37
N TRP A 229 24.17 -4.15 2.59
CA TRP A 229 25.30 -4.98 3.02
C TRP A 229 25.29 -5.14 4.53
N LYS A 230 25.69 -6.32 5.00
CA LYS A 230 25.78 -6.63 6.42
C LYS A 230 27.02 -7.45 6.70
N GLY A 231 27.83 -6.98 7.64
CA GLY A 231 29.04 -7.67 8.05
C GLY A 231 28.72 -8.98 8.78
N PRO A 232 29.75 -9.83 9.01
CA PRO A 232 29.58 -11.08 9.74
C PRO A 232 28.97 -10.89 11.12
N MET A 233 28.20 -11.88 11.56
CA MET A 233 27.60 -11.90 12.90
C MET A 233 28.66 -12.04 14.00
N GLY A 234 28.26 -11.79 15.25
CA GLY A 234 29.08 -12.07 16.43
C GLY A 234 30.01 -10.94 16.88
N ARG A 235 29.92 -9.75 16.26
CA ARG A 235 30.61 -8.55 16.76
C ARG A 235 29.76 -7.78 17.76
N GLN A 236 30.42 -7.05 18.66
CA GLN A 236 29.80 -6.37 19.80
C GLN A 236 28.90 -5.20 19.41
N VAL A 237 29.34 -4.35 18.48
CA VAL A 237 28.62 -3.13 18.09
C VAL A 237 28.44 -3.05 16.57
N VAL A 238 27.30 -2.47 16.16
CA VAL A 238 27.00 -2.22 14.75
C VAL A 238 27.41 -0.78 14.42
N VAL A 239 28.11 -0.60 13.29
CA VAL A 239 28.43 0.69 12.69
C VAL A 239 27.50 0.90 11.50
N PRO A 240 26.40 1.67 11.66
CA PRO A 240 25.38 1.83 10.63
C PRO A 240 25.68 3.01 9.71
N ILE A 241 25.58 2.79 8.40
CA ILE A 241 25.68 3.83 7.35
C ILE A 241 24.46 3.80 6.43
N PHE A 242 24.13 4.93 5.82
CA PHE A 242 22.95 5.12 4.98
C PHE A 242 23.33 5.71 3.63
N LEU A 243 22.81 5.14 2.55
CA LEU A 243 22.96 5.61 1.18
C LEU A 243 21.67 6.30 0.73
N GLU A 244 21.79 7.55 0.29
CA GLU A 244 20.72 8.32 -0.35
C GLU A 244 21.32 9.22 -1.43
N ASP A 245 20.71 9.25 -2.61
CA ASP A 245 21.15 10.08 -3.76
C ASP A 245 22.65 9.96 -4.09
N ASN A 246 23.17 8.72 -4.08
CA ASN A 246 24.59 8.40 -4.26
C ASN A 246 25.55 9.00 -3.23
N HIS A 247 25.05 9.43 -2.06
CA HIS A 247 25.83 9.96 -0.96
C HIS A 247 25.71 9.10 0.29
N TRP A 248 26.85 8.89 0.98
CA TRP A 248 26.90 8.10 2.21
C TRP A 248 26.90 8.99 3.45
N ASP A 249 25.96 8.73 4.34
CA ASP A 249 25.87 9.34 5.66
C ASP A 249 26.03 8.28 6.78
N GLY A 250 26.46 8.74 7.95
CA GLY A 250 26.46 7.90 9.15
C GLY A 250 25.11 7.89 9.85
N LEU A 251 24.86 6.90 10.72
CA LEU A 251 23.68 6.89 11.58
C LEU A 251 24.08 6.78 13.06
N LYS A 252 23.45 7.58 13.93
CA LYS A 252 23.61 7.48 15.39
C LYS A 252 22.94 6.22 15.91
N ASN A 253 21.69 6.02 15.48
CA ASN A 253 20.89 4.86 15.83
C ASN A 253 19.93 4.54 14.67
N PHE A 254 20.24 3.49 13.92
CA PHE A 254 19.44 3.09 12.76
C PHE A 254 18.01 2.70 13.12
N VAL A 255 17.78 2.07 14.29
CA VAL A 255 16.44 1.70 14.75
C VAL A 255 15.57 2.93 14.98
N CYS A 256 16.13 3.97 15.61
CA CYS A 256 15.45 5.24 15.81
C CYS A 256 15.27 6.02 14.50
N PHE A 257 16.29 6.01 13.62
CA PHE A 257 16.26 6.68 12.32
C PHE A 257 15.09 6.19 11.46
N PHE A 258 14.83 4.88 11.45
CA PHE A 258 13.72 4.26 10.73
C PHE A 258 12.32 4.61 11.28
N ASN A 259 12.25 5.28 12.43
CA ASN A 259 11.04 5.87 13.01
C ASN A 259 9.84 4.91 13.17
N LYS A 260 10.05 3.59 13.28
CA LYS A 260 8.94 2.61 13.36
C LYS A 260 8.47 2.29 14.78
N GLY A 261 9.12 2.82 15.81
CA GLY A 261 8.84 2.45 17.21
C GLY A 261 9.06 0.95 17.51
N LYS A 262 9.80 0.26 16.63
CA LYS A 262 10.03 -1.18 16.63
C LYS A 262 11.51 -1.45 16.44
N LYS A 263 12.00 -2.58 16.95
CA LYS A 263 13.37 -3.04 16.70
C LYS A 263 13.50 -3.51 15.25
N PHE A 264 14.71 -3.48 14.72
CA PHE A 264 15.03 -3.97 13.37
C PHE A 264 16.10 -5.06 13.45
N CYS A 265 15.86 -6.19 12.78
CA CYS A 265 16.83 -7.29 12.68
C CYS A 265 17.58 -7.17 11.36
N ILE A 266 18.90 -6.97 11.41
CA ILE A 266 19.75 -6.85 10.21
C ILE A 266 19.84 -8.19 9.46
N ASP A 267 19.91 -9.30 10.20
CA ASP A 267 20.10 -10.63 9.62
C ASP A 267 18.86 -11.13 8.88
N CYS A 268 17.69 -10.92 9.47
CA CYS A 268 16.39 -11.35 8.95
C CYS A 268 15.61 -10.21 8.27
N GLU A 269 16.23 -9.03 8.15
CA GLU A 269 15.76 -7.83 7.43
C GLU A 269 14.30 -7.46 7.71
N CYS A 270 13.90 -7.53 8.98
CA CYS A 270 12.52 -7.28 9.39
C CYS A 270 12.41 -6.51 10.71
N PHE A 271 11.30 -5.77 10.83
CA PHE A 271 10.91 -5.10 12.06
C PHE A 271 10.20 -6.06 13.01
N TYR A 272 10.42 -5.90 14.31
CA TYR A 272 9.79 -6.69 15.35
C TYR A 272 9.64 -5.89 16.65
N ASP A 273 8.68 -6.26 17.49
CA ASP A 273 8.35 -5.48 18.69
C ASP A 273 9.29 -5.81 19.87
N LYS A 274 9.45 -7.09 20.17
CA LYS A 274 10.30 -7.60 21.27
C LYS A 274 11.08 -8.83 20.81
N ASP A 275 12.34 -8.97 21.24
CA ASP A 275 13.23 -10.09 20.90
C ASP A 275 12.58 -11.45 21.18
N VAL A 276 11.86 -11.53 22.31
CA VAL A 276 11.18 -12.74 22.78
C VAL A 276 10.13 -13.27 21.81
N ARG A 277 9.56 -12.39 20.97
CA ARG A 277 8.53 -12.69 19.96
C ARG A 277 9.08 -12.73 18.54
N HIS A 278 10.39 -12.53 18.36
CA HIS A 278 11.02 -12.64 17.05
C HIS A 278 10.95 -14.07 16.51
N THR A 279 10.96 -14.23 15.19
CA THR A 279 10.79 -15.54 14.53
C THR A 279 11.85 -16.55 14.99
N TYR A 280 11.43 -17.81 15.18
CA TYR A 280 12.32 -18.90 15.59
C TYR A 280 13.31 -19.31 14.50
N GLU A 281 13.02 -18.96 13.25
CA GLU A 281 13.86 -19.25 12.08
C GLU A 281 15.04 -18.29 11.97
N CYS A 282 15.03 -17.19 12.72
CA CYS A 282 16.10 -16.20 12.61
C CYS A 282 17.39 -16.70 13.23
N LYS A 283 18.43 -16.84 12.43
CA LYS A 283 19.75 -17.31 12.85
C LYS A 283 20.39 -16.42 13.93
N ALA A 284 20.06 -15.12 13.92
CA ALA A 284 20.55 -14.15 14.92
C ALA A 284 19.82 -14.22 16.27
N ARG A 285 18.81 -15.10 16.40
CA ARG A 285 18.06 -15.30 17.64
C ARG A 285 18.59 -16.52 18.39
N CYS A 286 18.83 -16.38 19.68
CA CYS A 286 19.15 -17.52 20.52
C CYS A 286 17.90 -18.33 20.86
N TYR A 287 17.92 -19.64 20.60
CA TYR A 287 16.81 -20.54 20.95
C TYR A 287 16.53 -20.60 22.46
N TYR A 288 17.55 -20.41 23.30
CA TYR A 288 17.42 -20.53 24.76
C TYR A 288 16.92 -19.23 25.39
N CYS A 289 17.63 -18.12 25.22
CA CYS A 289 17.26 -16.85 25.86
C CYS A 289 16.40 -15.92 25.00
N ASN A 290 16.13 -16.27 23.74
CA ASN A 290 15.35 -15.48 22.77
C ASN A 290 15.89 -14.08 22.43
N ARG A 291 17.09 -13.70 22.89
CA ARG A 291 17.76 -12.46 22.45
C ARG A 291 18.08 -12.50 20.96
N VAL A 292 18.05 -11.33 20.32
CA VAL A 292 18.36 -11.15 18.90
C VAL A 292 19.61 -10.27 18.75
N GLY A 293 20.54 -10.69 17.89
CA GLY A 293 21.75 -9.95 17.54
C GLY A 293 23.01 -10.75 17.84
N GLY A 294 23.59 -11.40 16.82
CA GLY A 294 24.89 -12.09 16.92
C GLY A 294 24.87 -13.42 17.70
N MET A 295 23.70 -14.02 17.91
CA MET A 295 23.50 -15.29 18.60
C MET A 295 23.51 -16.47 17.60
N PRO A 296 23.58 -17.76 18.00
CA PRO A 296 23.23 -18.37 19.29
C PRO A 296 24.28 -18.18 20.41
N CYS A 297 23.83 -18.17 21.67
CA CYS A 297 24.74 -18.29 22.82
C CYS A 297 25.49 -19.63 22.78
N ILE A 298 26.74 -19.61 23.21
CA ILE A 298 27.58 -20.81 23.36
C ILE A 298 27.02 -21.72 24.45
N LYS A 299 27.03 -23.03 24.20
CA LYS A 299 26.68 -24.04 25.21
C LYS A 299 27.90 -24.36 26.07
N GLU A 300 27.73 -24.31 27.38
CA GLU A 300 28.74 -24.75 28.34
C GLU A 300 28.66 -26.28 28.49
N ARG A 301 29.81 -26.94 28.42
CA ARG A 301 29.89 -28.40 28.50
C ARG A 301 29.42 -28.87 29.89
N GLY A 302 28.51 -29.84 29.93
CA GLY A 302 27.99 -30.41 31.19
C GLY A 302 26.89 -29.57 31.88
N VAL A 303 26.55 -28.39 31.35
CA VAL A 303 25.53 -27.53 31.95
C VAL A 303 24.15 -27.85 31.35
N LYS A 304 23.20 -28.26 32.19
CA LYS A 304 21.78 -28.42 31.83
C LYS A 304 20.90 -27.98 33.00
N ILE A 305 20.45 -26.74 32.95
CA ILE A 305 19.65 -26.12 34.00
C ILE A 305 18.18 -26.17 33.60
N GLU A 306 17.33 -26.77 34.44
CA GLU A 306 15.87 -26.75 34.27
C GLU A 306 15.25 -25.59 35.04
N CYS A 307 14.43 -24.77 34.37
CA CYS A 307 13.65 -23.74 35.07
C CYS A 307 12.43 -24.38 35.75
N PRO A 308 12.23 -24.19 37.07
CA PRO A 308 11.08 -24.78 37.78
C PRO A 308 9.73 -24.19 37.33
N LYS A 309 9.70 -22.94 36.84
CA LYS A 309 8.46 -22.24 36.44
C LYS A 309 7.99 -22.61 35.03
N CYS A 310 8.89 -22.57 34.05
CA CYS A 310 8.54 -22.80 32.65
C CYS A 310 8.98 -24.17 32.12
N ARG A 311 9.68 -24.97 32.94
CA ARG A 311 10.21 -26.30 32.64
C ARG A 311 11.22 -26.35 31.48
N ARG A 312 11.63 -25.22 30.92
CA ARG A 312 12.62 -25.15 29.81
C ARG A 312 14.03 -25.48 30.30
N TYR A 313 14.84 -26.03 29.39
CA TYR A 313 16.26 -26.31 29.61
C TYR A 313 17.15 -25.19 29.08
N PHE A 314 18.22 -24.90 29.83
CA PHE A 314 19.27 -23.93 29.48
C PHE A 314 20.64 -24.58 29.62
N TYR A 315 21.56 -24.23 28.72
CA TYR A 315 22.89 -24.87 28.61
C TYR A 315 24.05 -23.92 28.92
N ASN A 316 23.76 -22.78 29.57
CA ASN A 316 24.75 -21.86 30.13
C ASN A 316 24.04 -20.97 31.15
N GLN A 317 24.81 -20.44 32.11
CA GLN A 317 24.25 -19.61 33.18
C GLN A 317 23.70 -18.28 32.65
N GLN A 318 24.31 -17.70 31.61
CA GLN A 318 23.92 -16.40 31.06
C GLN A 318 22.50 -16.41 30.45
N CYS A 319 22.14 -17.48 29.74
CA CYS A 319 20.80 -17.67 29.20
C CYS A 319 19.80 -17.93 30.32
N TYR A 320 20.21 -18.67 31.35
CA TYR A 320 19.36 -18.90 32.52
C TYR A 320 19.08 -17.59 33.28
N ASN A 321 20.09 -16.81 33.63
CA ASN A 321 19.87 -15.55 34.35
C ASN A 321 19.01 -14.56 33.53
N TYR A 322 19.27 -14.45 32.23
CA TYR A 322 18.47 -13.60 31.35
C TYR A 322 17.02 -14.06 31.26
N HIS A 323 16.75 -15.37 31.25
CA HIS A 323 15.37 -15.83 31.16
C HIS A 323 14.57 -15.52 32.43
N GLN A 324 15.21 -15.54 33.61
CA GLN A 324 14.57 -15.22 34.89
C GLN A 324 14.29 -13.73 35.04
N GLY A 325 15.21 -12.87 34.61
CA GLY A 325 15.08 -11.40 34.70
C GLY A 325 14.16 -10.77 33.65
N HIS A 326 13.61 -11.53 32.71
CA HIS A 326 12.81 -11.01 31.59
C HIS A 326 11.53 -11.83 31.34
N GLU A 327 10.60 -11.27 30.55
CA GLU A 327 9.28 -11.86 30.22
C GLU A 327 9.33 -13.25 29.55
N THR A 328 10.51 -13.77 29.19
CA THR A 328 10.65 -15.06 28.49
C THR A 328 10.10 -16.24 29.29
N CYS A 329 10.27 -16.25 30.62
CA CYS A 329 9.77 -17.34 31.48
C CYS A 329 8.25 -17.44 31.46
N ASN A 330 7.58 -16.28 31.40
CA ASN A 330 6.11 -16.20 31.40
C ASN A 330 5.53 -16.53 30.03
N LEU A 331 6.26 -16.19 28.96
CA LEU A 331 5.82 -16.34 27.58
C LEU A 331 6.11 -17.73 27.00
N TRP A 332 7.25 -18.35 27.31
CA TRP A 332 7.65 -19.61 26.70
C TRP A 332 7.70 -20.72 27.73
N LYS A 333 6.92 -21.78 27.51
CA LYS A 333 6.85 -22.96 28.38
C LYS A 333 7.22 -24.22 27.61
N ARG A 334 7.73 -25.24 28.31
CA ARG A 334 7.93 -26.59 27.76
C ARG A 334 6.85 -27.52 28.32
N CYS A 335 6.14 -28.23 27.46
CA CYS A 335 5.24 -29.29 27.88
C CYS A 335 6.04 -30.50 28.38
N VAL A 336 5.67 -31.07 29.52
CA VAL A 336 6.36 -32.25 30.07
C VAL A 336 6.02 -33.54 29.34
N GLU A 337 4.82 -33.63 28.74
CA GLU A 337 4.34 -34.81 28.02
C GLU A 337 4.94 -34.89 26.60
N CYS A 338 4.75 -33.85 25.79
CA CYS A 338 5.23 -33.85 24.40
C CYS A 338 6.63 -33.25 24.21
N ASN A 339 7.24 -32.74 25.29
CA ASN A 339 8.56 -32.11 25.31
C ASN A 339 8.73 -30.87 24.38
N LYS A 340 7.63 -30.38 23.77
CA LYS A 340 7.66 -29.20 22.89
C LYS A 340 7.65 -27.91 23.68
N THR A 341 8.42 -26.94 23.18
CA THR A 341 8.41 -25.56 23.69
C THR A 341 7.38 -24.75 22.91
N TYR A 342 6.47 -24.08 23.62
CA TYR A 342 5.37 -23.32 23.04
C TYR A 342 5.22 -21.94 23.68
N LEU A 343 4.57 -21.01 22.97
CA LEU A 343 4.22 -19.70 23.49
C LEU A 343 2.93 -19.82 24.31
N PHE A 344 3.01 -19.52 25.60
CA PHE A 344 1.88 -19.55 26.52
C PHE A 344 0.85 -18.48 26.17
N ASN A 345 -0.40 -18.91 26.02
CA ASN A 345 -1.56 -18.04 25.81
C ASN A 345 -2.54 -18.23 26.97
N PRO A 346 -2.87 -17.19 27.76
CA PRO A 346 -3.83 -17.31 28.85
C PRO A 346 -5.23 -17.76 28.39
N LYS A 347 -5.59 -17.50 27.12
CA LYS A 347 -6.91 -17.83 26.56
C LYS A 347 -7.01 -19.21 25.91
N SER A 348 -5.90 -19.92 25.78
CA SER A 348 -5.84 -21.21 25.10
C SER A 348 -4.82 -22.10 25.78
N GLN A 349 -5.28 -23.23 26.31
CA GLN A 349 -4.39 -24.24 26.86
C GLN A 349 -3.62 -24.94 25.73
N HIS A 350 -2.41 -25.39 26.04
CA HIS A 350 -1.62 -26.18 25.12
C HIS A 350 -2.19 -27.60 25.05
N GLU A 351 -2.57 -28.03 23.85
CA GLU A 351 -2.94 -29.41 23.57
C GLU A 351 -1.81 -30.13 22.82
N CYS A 352 -1.38 -31.28 23.35
CA CYS A 352 -0.31 -32.07 22.77
C CYS A 352 -0.73 -32.60 21.39
N GLY A 353 0.10 -32.37 20.36
CA GLY A 353 -0.18 -32.80 18.98
C GLY A 353 -0.78 -31.73 18.09
N GLU A 354 -1.36 -30.67 18.67
CA GLU A 354 -1.90 -29.55 17.91
C GLU A 354 -0.83 -28.49 17.58
N ILE A 355 -0.99 -27.81 16.44
CA ILE A 355 -0.20 -26.62 16.10
C ILE A 355 -1.13 -25.44 15.82
N PHE A 356 -0.68 -24.23 16.16
CA PHE A 356 -1.41 -23.02 15.81
C PHE A 356 -1.38 -22.80 14.30
N CYS A 357 -2.54 -22.82 13.66
CA CYS A 357 -2.68 -22.51 12.26
C CYS A 357 -2.91 -21.01 12.05
N ARG A 358 -2.02 -20.37 11.29
CA ARG A 358 -2.14 -18.93 10.98
C ARG A 358 -3.31 -18.60 10.06
N SER A 359 -3.78 -19.57 9.28
CA SER A 359 -4.87 -19.36 8.31
C SER A 359 -6.23 -19.27 9.01
N CYS A 360 -6.50 -20.14 9.99
CA CYS A 360 -7.77 -20.14 10.73
C CYS A 360 -7.67 -19.56 12.15
N GLY A 361 -6.47 -19.28 12.66
CA GLY A 361 -6.28 -18.63 13.96
C GLY A 361 -6.55 -19.51 15.19
N ILE A 362 -6.62 -20.84 15.00
CA ILE A 362 -6.85 -21.82 16.07
C ILE A 362 -5.76 -22.90 16.07
N CYS A 363 -5.56 -23.56 17.21
CA CYS A 363 -4.76 -24.77 17.28
C CYS A 363 -5.56 -25.95 16.73
N HIS A 364 -4.94 -26.77 15.89
CA HIS A 364 -5.48 -28.04 15.46
C HIS A 364 -4.36 -28.99 15.01
N ASP A 365 -4.65 -30.29 14.93
CA ASP A 365 -3.74 -31.26 14.32
C ASP A 365 -3.48 -30.89 12.84
N PRO A 366 -2.22 -30.74 12.40
CA PRO A 366 -1.89 -30.44 11.01
C PRO A 366 -2.38 -31.50 10.02
N LYS A 367 -2.53 -32.77 10.46
CA LYS A 367 -3.02 -33.87 9.61
C LYS A 367 -4.52 -33.81 9.36
N ARG A 368 -5.30 -33.18 10.25
CA ARG A 368 -6.75 -33.04 10.10
C ARG A 368 -7.15 -32.01 9.04
N GLY A 369 -6.24 -31.13 8.61
CA GLY A 369 -6.55 -30.05 7.68
C GLY A 369 -7.15 -28.81 8.36
N CYS A 370 -7.14 -27.67 7.66
CA CYS A 370 -7.62 -26.38 8.15
C CYS A 370 -9.02 -26.11 7.59
N PHE A 371 -10.07 -26.52 8.29
CA PHE A 371 -11.45 -26.28 7.87
C PHE A 371 -11.95 -24.89 8.29
N ILE A 372 -12.61 -24.19 7.37
CA ILE A 372 -13.30 -22.91 7.66
C ILE A 372 -14.43 -23.22 8.65
N LYS A 373 -14.33 -22.68 9.86
CA LYS A 373 -15.43 -22.73 10.81
C LYS A 373 -16.51 -21.73 10.38
N PRO A 374 -17.80 -22.02 10.61
CA PRO A 374 -18.87 -21.05 10.45
C PRO A 374 -18.53 -19.76 11.21
N ILE A 375 -18.80 -18.60 10.60
CA ILE A 375 -18.63 -17.31 11.28
C ILE A 375 -19.53 -17.31 12.51
N VAL A 376 -18.91 -17.28 13.70
CA VAL A 376 -19.65 -17.11 14.95
C VAL A 376 -20.14 -15.67 14.97
N VAL A 377 -21.44 -15.49 14.74
CA VAL A 377 -22.12 -14.19 14.90
C VAL A 377 -21.96 -13.80 16.37
N LYS A 378 -21.30 -12.68 16.63
CA LYS A 378 -21.24 -12.15 18.00
C LYS A 378 -22.66 -11.75 18.42
N GLU A 379 -23.02 -12.08 19.65
CA GLU A 379 -24.33 -11.70 20.22
C GLU A 379 -24.51 -10.18 20.31
N GLU A 380 -23.41 -9.43 20.46
CA GLU A 380 -23.43 -7.96 20.53
C GLU A 380 -23.34 -7.32 19.13
N LYS A 381 -24.30 -6.42 18.83
CA LYS A 381 -24.30 -5.60 17.60
C LYS A 381 -23.11 -4.62 17.60
N ASP A 382 -22.38 -4.57 16.49
CA ASP A 382 -21.30 -3.59 16.30
C ASP A 382 -21.90 -2.17 16.16
N ILE A 383 -21.59 -1.28 17.11
CA ILE A 383 -21.98 0.13 17.05
C ILE A 383 -20.89 0.93 16.33
N TYR A 384 -21.24 1.60 15.23
CA TYR A 384 -20.32 2.45 14.47
C TYR A 384 -21.02 3.65 13.82
N ARG A 385 -20.20 4.61 13.37
CA ARG A 385 -20.60 5.82 12.64
C ARG A 385 -20.52 5.58 11.13
N ILE A 386 -21.49 6.11 10.41
CA ILE A 386 -21.53 6.13 8.95
C ILE A 386 -21.46 7.59 8.54
N VAL A 387 -20.50 7.92 7.69
CA VAL A 387 -20.38 9.22 7.06
C VAL A 387 -20.50 8.99 5.57
N VAL A 388 -21.41 9.69 4.91
CA VAL A 388 -21.43 9.74 3.45
C VAL A 388 -20.93 11.11 3.02
N TRP A 389 -20.25 11.14 1.90
CA TRP A 389 -19.73 12.38 1.36
C TRP A 389 -19.69 12.30 -0.15
N ASP A 390 -19.71 13.47 -0.77
CA ASP A 390 -19.62 13.64 -2.20
C ASP A 390 -18.81 14.92 -2.48
N SER A 391 -18.17 14.98 -3.65
CA SER A 391 -17.38 16.13 -4.04
C SER A 391 -17.61 16.52 -5.49
N GLU A 392 -17.73 17.82 -5.73
CA GLU A 392 -17.74 18.37 -7.07
C GLU A 392 -16.39 18.98 -7.42
N THR A 393 -16.09 18.96 -8.72
CA THR A 393 -14.80 19.44 -9.23
C THR A 393 -14.99 20.47 -10.34
N SER A 394 -14.17 21.52 -10.32
CA SER A 394 -13.98 22.39 -11.47
C SER A 394 -12.81 21.90 -12.33
N GLN A 395 -12.76 22.35 -13.58
CA GLN A 395 -11.70 22.04 -14.54
C GLN A 395 -10.97 23.31 -15.02
N ASP A 396 -10.84 24.29 -14.14
CA ASP A 396 -10.29 25.62 -14.47
C ASP A 396 -8.78 25.60 -14.74
N LYS A 397 -8.06 24.62 -14.18
CA LYS A 397 -6.60 24.55 -14.26
C LYS A 397 -6.15 23.68 -15.42
N THR A 398 -5.25 24.19 -16.25
CA THR A 398 -4.61 23.42 -17.30
C THR A 398 -3.39 22.67 -16.76
N TYR A 399 -3.29 21.38 -17.04
CA TYR A 399 -2.18 20.51 -16.71
C TYR A 399 -1.50 20.01 -17.99
N LYS A 400 -0.23 20.37 -18.20
CA LYS A 400 0.63 19.89 -19.31
C LYS A 400 -0.07 19.84 -20.69
N GLY A 401 -0.03 20.95 -21.43
CA GLY A 401 -0.63 21.03 -22.77
C GLY A 401 -2.10 21.42 -22.68
N GLU A 402 -3.00 20.66 -23.32
CA GLU A 402 -4.44 20.94 -23.35
C GLU A 402 -5.26 20.17 -22.29
N GLN A 403 -4.63 19.31 -21.48
CA GLN A 403 -5.37 18.54 -20.47
C GLN A 403 -5.82 19.45 -19.31
N LYS A 404 -7.05 19.26 -18.83
CA LYS A 404 -7.58 19.98 -17.67
C LYS A 404 -7.43 19.16 -16.40
N GLU A 405 -7.00 19.80 -15.32
CA GLU A 405 -6.92 19.24 -13.98
C GLU A 405 -8.25 19.41 -13.27
N HIS A 406 -8.79 18.31 -12.73
CA HIS A 406 -9.92 18.37 -11.81
C HIS A 406 -9.46 18.87 -10.44
N VAL A 407 -10.13 19.88 -9.92
CA VAL A 407 -9.88 20.44 -8.59
C VAL A 407 -11.19 20.44 -7.82
N ILE A 408 -11.21 19.85 -6.63
CA ILE A 408 -12.41 19.86 -5.78
C ILE A 408 -12.73 21.31 -5.38
N ASN A 409 -13.94 21.75 -5.71
CA ASN A 409 -14.44 23.08 -5.37
C ASN A 409 -15.65 23.06 -4.43
N TYR A 410 -16.25 21.89 -4.21
CA TYR A 410 -17.32 21.70 -3.23
C TYR A 410 -17.26 20.31 -2.61
N ILE A 411 -17.52 20.21 -1.30
CA ILE A 411 -17.69 18.93 -0.60
C ILE A 411 -18.95 19.00 0.26
N SER A 412 -19.81 18.00 0.18
CA SER A 412 -20.93 17.79 1.10
C SER A 412 -20.73 16.52 1.93
N VAL A 413 -21.16 16.55 3.19
CA VAL A 413 -21.03 15.43 4.13
C VAL A 413 -22.29 15.28 4.97
N ARG A 414 -22.73 14.03 5.15
CA ARG A 414 -23.78 13.66 6.12
C ARG A 414 -23.33 12.56 7.07
N VAL A 415 -23.72 12.66 8.34
CA VAL A 415 -23.32 11.76 9.44
C VAL A 415 -24.53 11.07 10.05
N THR A 416 -24.44 9.75 10.19
CA THR A 416 -25.37 8.92 10.97
C THR A 416 -24.62 7.86 11.77
N CYS A 417 -25.34 7.05 12.53
CA CYS A 417 -24.81 5.88 13.21
C CYS A 417 -25.81 4.74 13.13
N THR A 418 -25.32 3.52 13.36
CA THR A 418 -26.15 2.30 13.42
C THR A 418 -27.39 2.42 14.32
N GLU A 419 -27.28 3.05 15.50
CA GLU A 419 -28.43 3.27 16.39
C GLU A 419 -29.49 4.20 15.78
N CYS A 420 -29.08 5.28 15.11
CA CYS A 420 -30.02 6.19 14.44
C CYS A 420 -30.61 5.60 13.17
N CYS A 421 -29.92 4.63 12.55
CA CYS A 421 -30.46 3.87 11.42
C CYS A 421 -31.54 2.88 11.89
N ASP A 422 -31.36 2.26 13.05
CA ASP A 422 -32.25 1.23 13.57
C ASP A 422 -33.47 1.81 14.30
N ASP A 423 -33.27 2.83 15.15
CA ASP A 423 -34.30 3.37 16.07
C ASP A 423 -34.84 4.76 15.67
N GLY A 424 -34.49 5.23 14.47
CA GLY A 424 -34.86 6.56 13.99
C GLY A 424 -33.89 7.67 14.41
N ASN A 425 -33.95 8.79 13.69
CA ASN A 425 -32.99 9.87 13.84
C ASN A 425 -33.19 10.62 15.18
N ARG A 426 -32.23 10.50 16.09
CA ARG A 426 -32.24 11.19 17.40
C ARG A 426 -31.42 12.48 17.32
N MET A 427 -32.01 13.66 17.49
CA MET A 427 -31.28 14.93 17.39
C MET A 427 -30.07 15.01 18.35
N ASP A 428 -30.21 14.54 19.59
CA ASP A 428 -29.13 14.58 20.60
C ASP A 428 -28.26 13.31 20.65
N CYS A 429 -28.05 12.64 19.51
CA CYS A 429 -27.25 11.42 19.48
C CYS A 429 -25.76 11.71 19.73
N ARG A 430 -25.25 11.24 20.88
CA ARG A 430 -23.82 11.34 21.25
C ARG A 430 -22.87 10.62 20.29
N ILE A 431 -23.37 9.70 19.47
CA ILE A 431 -22.57 8.98 18.48
C ILE A 431 -22.43 9.83 17.22
N CYS A 432 -23.53 10.36 16.68
CA CYS A 432 -23.50 11.21 15.47
C CYS A 432 -22.93 12.60 15.74
N GLY A 433 -23.08 13.10 16.97
CA GLY A 433 -22.80 14.50 17.28
C GLY A 433 -23.94 15.43 16.85
N THR A 434 -23.76 16.71 17.09
CA THR A 434 -24.74 17.77 16.78
C THR A 434 -24.67 18.23 15.32
N GLU A 435 -23.49 18.18 14.70
CA GLU A 435 -23.29 18.59 13.30
C GLU A 435 -23.36 17.37 12.36
N ARG A 436 -24.58 17.04 11.95
CA ARG A 436 -24.86 15.87 11.09
C ARG A 436 -24.78 16.15 9.60
N GLU A 437 -24.76 17.40 9.21
CA GLU A 437 -24.62 17.84 7.82
C GLU A 437 -23.65 19.02 7.80
N LYS A 438 -22.64 18.93 6.93
CA LYS A 438 -21.66 19.99 6.72
C LYS A 438 -21.28 20.04 5.25
N ASP A 439 -20.94 21.22 4.78
CA ASP A 439 -20.40 21.43 3.46
C ASP A 439 -19.33 22.50 3.46
N TRP A 440 -18.46 22.45 2.45
CA TRP A 440 -17.40 23.43 2.24
C TRP A 440 -17.37 23.80 0.76
N SER A 441 -17.50 25.09 0.48
CA SER A 441 -17.56 25.67 -0.86
C SER A 441 -16.42 26.64 -1.12
N GLU A 442 -15.72 26.47 -2.24
CA GLU A 442 -14.74 27.47 -2.71
C GLU A 442 -15.39 28.83 -2.96
N ALA A 443 -16.66 28.86 -3.40
CA ALA A 443 -17.41 30.10 -3.63
C ALA A 443 -17.65 30.90 -2.34
N GLU A 444 -17.65 30.23 -1.18
CA GLU A 444 -17.77 30.85 0.15
C GLU A 444 -16.39 31.17 0.77
N GLY A 445 -15.29 30.97 0.01
CA GLY A 445 -13.92 31.24 0.45
C GLY A 445 -13.25 30.08 1.21
N HIS A 446 -13.87 28.89 1.23
CA HIS A 446 -13.27 27.72 1.88
C HIS A 446 -12.16 27.09 1.04
N GLU A 447 -11.31 26.29 1.68
CA GLU A 447 -10.44 25.28 1.05
C GLU A 447 -11.08 23.88 1.25
N PRO A 448 -12.00 23.42 0.37
CA PRO A 448 -12.94 22.35 0.71
C PRO A 448 -12.27 21.04 1.14
N THR A 449 -11.27 20.56 0.39
CA THR A 449 -10.55 19.33 0.72
C THR A 449 -9.80 19.42 2.05
N LYS A 450 -9.18 20.58 2.33
CA LYS A 450 -8.38 20.79 3.53
C LYS A 450 -9.27 20.85 4.76
N GLU A 451 -10.28 21.71 4.74
CA GLU A 451 -11.16 21.93 5.88
C GLU A 451 -11.99 20.69 6.21
N PHE A 452 -12.50 19.99 5.18
CA PHE A 452 -13.14 18.69 5.37
C PHE A 452 -12.22 17.69 6.10
N LEU A 453 -10.95 17.58 5.67
CA LEU A 453 -10.02 16.62 6.24
C LEU A 453 -9.55 17.02 7.65
N GLU A 454 -9.33 18.30 7.91
CA GLU A 454 -9.04 18.82 9.24
C GLU A 454 -10.20 18.54 10.21
N TRP A 455 -11.44 18.76 9.77
CA TRP A 455 -12.63 18.45 10.55
C TRP A 455 -12.75 16.95 10.83
N ILE A 456 -12.80 16.08 9.81
CA ILE A 456 -13.10 14.65 10.00
C ILE A 456 -12.03 13.93 10.83
N LEU A 457 -10.77 14.36 10.75
CA LEU A 457 -9.66 13.81 11.53
C LEU A 457 -9.75 14.14 13.04
N ALA A 458 -10.57 15.12 13.42
CA ALA A 458 -10.74 15.58 14.80
C ALA A 458 -12.18 15.45 15.32
N ALA A 459 -13.18 15.30 14.45
CA ALA A 459 -14.61 15.34 14.78
C ALA A 459 -15.04 14.26 15.79
N PHE A 460 -14.37 13.11 15.80
CA PHE A 460 -14.81 11.94 16.54
C PHE A 460 -13.73 11.33 17.43
N ASP A 461 -14.14 10.92 18.63
CA ASP A 461 -13.32 10.18 19.58
C ASP A 461 -13.06 8.73 19.14
N LYS A 462 -12.09 8.08 19.79
CA LYS A 462 -11.71 6.68 19.52
C LYS A 462 -12.78 5.64 19.85
N LYS A 463 -13.92 6.02 20.44
CA LYS A 463 -14.89 5.08 21.02
C LYS A 463 -15.57 4.24 19.95
N TYR A 464 -15.89 4.85 18.81
CA TYR A 464 -16.53 4.19 17.68
C TYR A 464 -15.73 4.42 16.41
N LYS A 465 -15.66 3.41 15.55
CA LYS A 465 -15.09 3.53 14.21
C LYS A 465 -16.03 4.37 13.33
N THR A 466 -15.44 5.05 12.35
CA THR A 466 -16.17 5.86 11.38
C THR A 466 -15.94 5.31 9.97
N TYR A 467 -17.00 4.85 9.32
CA TYR A 467 -16.98 4.38 7.94
C TYR A 467 -17.42 5.50 7.01
N LEU A 468 -16.56 5.89 6.08
CA LEU A 468 -16.78 6.97 5.12
C LEU A 468 -17.06 6.38 3.75
N PHE A 469 -18.19 6.74 3.16
CA PHE A 469 -18.61 6.27 1.85
C PHE A 469 -18.79 7.43 0.88
N ALA A 470 -18.13 7.33 -0.27
CA ALA A 470 -18.44 8.11 -1.46
C ALA A 470 -18.75 7.12 -2.60
N HIS A 471 -19.57 7.56 -3.57
CA HIS A 471 -20.03 6.68 -4.63
C HIS A 471 -19.05 6.69 -5.81
N ASN A 472 -18.51 5.52 -6.18
CA ASN A 472 -17.43 5.40 -7.18
C ASN A 472 -16.11 6.09 -6.74
N ALA A 473 -15.95 6.28 -5.43
CA ALA A 473 -14.77 6.92 -4.83
C ALA A 473 -13.45 6.25 -5.22
N GLY A 474 -13.49 4.93 -5.46
CA GLY A 474 -12.31 4.12 -5.76
C GLY A 474 -11.63 4.44 -7.09
N ARG A 475 -12.29 5.23 -7.95
CA ARG A 475 -11.79 5.67 -9.25
C ARG A 475 -11.74 7.20 -9.39
N PHE A 476 -12.29 7.93 -8.44
CA PHE A 476 -12.40 9.40 -8.50
C PHE A 476 -12.15 10.05 -7.14
N ASP A 477 -13.19 10.38 -6.36
CA ASP A 477 -13.13 11.22 -5.15
C ASP A 477 -12.07 10.76 -4.15
N GLY A 478 -11.98 9.44 -3.96
CA GLY A 478 -11.03 8.82 -3.04
C GLY A 478 -9.57 9.13 -3.37
N HIS A 479 -9.23 9.38 -4.64
CA HIS A 479 -7.87 9.75 -5.04
C HIS A 479 -7.47 11.14 -4.55
N PHE A 480 -8.36 12.12 -4.57
CA PHE A 480 -8.08 13.48 -4.09
C PHE A 480 -7.79 13.46 -2.59
N VAL A 481 -8.68 12.84 -1.81
CA VAL A 481 -8.51 12.69 -0.37
C VAL A 481 -7.26 11.90 -0.03
N PHE A 482 -7.03 10.77 -0.71
CA PHE A 482 -5.85 9.93 -0.47
C PHE A 482 -4.55 10.70 -0.74
N ASN A 483 -4.48 11.45 -1.84
CA ASN A 483 -3.31 12.27 -2.20
C ASN A 483 -3.09 13.38 -1.17
N TYR A 484 -4.16 14.09 -0.78
CA TYR A 484 -4.07 15.14 0.25
C TYR A 484 -3.55 14.60 1.58
N LEU A 485 -4.11 13.47 2.06
CA LEU A 485 -3.67 12.82 3.30
C LEU A 485 -2.18 12.40 3.25
N CYS A 486 -1.71 11.92 2.10
CA CYS A 486 -0.30 11.60 1.89
C CYS A 486 0.59 12.85 1.99
N ARG A 487 0.21 13.94 1.32
CA ARG A 487 0.94 15.23 1.36
C ARG A 487 0.95 15.85 2.76
N ALA A 488 -0.14 15.66 3.51
CA ALA A 488 -0.28 16.11 4.90
C ALA A 488 0.42 15.18 5.92
N GLY A 489 1.13 14.13 5.48
CA GLY A 489 1.89 13.23 6.35
C GLY A 489 1.03 12.31 7.25
N LYS A 490 -0.23 12.05 6.89
CA LYS A 490 -1.17 11.22 7.69
C LYS A 490 -1.07 9.71 7.40
N SER A 491 -0.26 9.30 6.42
CA SER A 491 0.04 7.90 6.05
C SER A 491 -1.17 6.96 6.01
N PRO A 492 -2.17 7.19 5.11
CA PRO A 492 -3.29 6.28 4.92
C PRO A 492 -2.84 4.89 4.48
N MET A 493 -3.51 3.83 4.94
CA MET A 493 -3.20 2.43 4.59
C MET A 493 -4.21 1.91 3.56
N PRO A 494 -3.84 1.82 2.27
CA PRO A 494 -4.77 1.43 1.21
C PRO A 494 -4.85 -0.08 0.95
N LEU A 495 -6.05 -0.52 0.59
CA LEU A 495 -6.35 -1.74 -0.14
C LEU A 495 -6.65 -1.35 -1.59
N ILE A 496 -5.74 -1.68 -2.51
CA ILE A 496 -5.78 -1.27 -3.91
C ILE A 496 -5.62 -2.48 -4.84
N ASN A 497 -6.27 -2.42 -6.00
CA ASN A 497 -6.00 -3.30 -7.13
C ASN A 497 -5.74 -2.46 -8.38
N GLY A 498 -4.48 -2.44 -8.84
CA GLY A 498 -4.03 -1.48 -9.85
C GLY A 498 -4.18 -0.05 -9.31
N LEU A 499 -4.86 0.81 -10.09
CA LEU A 499 -5.18 2.18 -9.68
C LEU A 499 -6.46 2.28 -8.86
N LYS A 500 -7.30 1.24 -8.81
CA LYS A 500 -8.58 1.30 -8.08
C LYS A 500 -8.35 1.16 -6.57
N ILE A 501 -8.83 2.13 -5.81
CA ILE A 501 -8.85 2.11 -4.34
C ILE A 501 -10.14 1.43 -3.88
N TYR A 502 -10.02 0.35 -3.11
CA TYR A 502 -11.18 -0.36 -2.55
C TYR A 502 -11.53 0.19 -1.16
N GLU A 503 -10.49 0.36 -0.35
CA GLU A 503 -10.59 0.89 0.99
C GLU A 503 -9.27 1.58 1.34
N PHE A 504 -9.29 2.57 2.22
CA PHE A 504 -8.10 2.92 2.99
C PHE A 504 -8.46 3.34 4.41
N THR A 505 -7.55 3.12 5.34
CA THR A 505 -7.74 3.50 6.75
C THR A 505 -6.76 4.58 7.16
N VAL A 506 -7.23 5.54 7.96
CA VAL A 506 -6.37 6.58 8.56
C VAL A 506 -6.85 6.87 9.98
N GLN A 507 -5.91 7.17 10.87
CA GLN A 507 -6.22 7.56 12.25
C GLN A 507 -5.31 8.73 12.64
N ASN A 508 -5.91 9.86 13.02
CA ASN A 508 -5.16 11.07 13.36
C ASN A 508 -4.28 10.88 14.60
N SER A 509 -4.83 10.29 15.66
CA SER A 509 -4.09 9.90 16.86
C SER A 509 -4.83 8.79 17.61
N LYS A 510 -4.19 8.17 18.61
CA LYS A 510 -4.82 7.15 19.46
C LYS A 510 -6.06 7.63 20.23
N LYS A 511 -6.32 8.95 20.28
CA LYS A 511 -7.49 9.55 20.94
C LYS A 511 -8.69 9.71 20.00
N HIS A 512 -8.47 9.70 18.69
CA HIS A 512 -9.50 9.92 17.66
C HIS A 512 -10.00 8.62 17.03
N SER A 513 -11.16 8.71 16.39
CA SER A 513 -11.77 7.62 15.63
C SER A 513 -10.82 7.05 14.57
N MET A 514 -10.93 5.75 14.32
CA MET A 514 -10.36 5.12 13.14
C MET A 514 -11.30 5.40 11.97
N LEU A 515 -10.79 6.09 10.94
CA LEU A 515 -11.52 6.41 9.73
C LEU A 515 -11.27 5.32 8.69
N ILE A 516 -12.34 4.75 8.14
CA ILE A 516 -12.31 3.69 7.12
C ILE A 516 -13.04 4.22 5.89
N TRP A 517 -12.30 4.56 4.85
CA TRP A 517 -12.81 5.14 3.61
C TRP A 517 -13.10 4.05 2.59
N ARG A 518 -14.28 4.06 1.98
CA ARG A 518 -14.76 3.01 1.08
C ARG A 518 -15.53 3.58 -0.09
N ASP A 519 -15.51 2.80 -1.17
CA ASP A 519 -16.33 3.03 -2.35
C ASP A 519 -17.68 2.30 -2.19
N SER A 520 -18.78 3.06 -2.11
CA SER A 520 -20.11 2.46 -1.98
C SER A 520 -20.52 1.66 -3.23
N CYS A 521 -19.94 1.92 -4.40
CA CYS A 521 -20.24 1.22 -5.65
C CYS A 521 -19.77 -0.25 -5.62
N LEU A 522 -18.83 -0.59 -4.74
CA LEU A 522 -18.42 -1.98 -4.50
C LEU A 522 -19.46 -2.79 -3.72
N LEU A 523 -20.35 -2.11 -2.99
CA LEU A 523 -21.46 -2.70 -2.24
C LEU A 523 -22.80 -2.53 -2.99
N MET A 524 -22.97 -1.44 -3.71
CA MET A 524 -24.19 -1.12 -4.45
C MET A 524 -23.78 -0.76 -5.89
N PRO A 525 -23.58 -1.74 -6.79
CA PRO A 525 -23.05 -1.54 -8.14
C PRO A 525 -24.12 -0.99 -9.10
N VAL A 526 -24.85 0.02 -8.65
CA VAL A 526 -25.86 0.78 -9.41
C VAL A 526 -25.45 2.24 -9.39
N LYS A 527 -25.79 2.99 -10.45
CA LYS A 527 -25.51 4.43 -10.48
C LYS A 527 -26.31 5.15 -9.40
N LEU A 528 -25.76 6.22 -8.84
CA LEU A 528 -26.43 7.07 -7.85
C LEU A 528 -27.82 7.53 -8.32
N GLU A 529 -27.95 7.97 -9.58
CA GLU A 529 -29.24 8.38 -10.20
C GLU A 529 -30.32 7.29 -10.19
N ALA A 530 -29.92 6.01 -10.18
CA ALA A 530 -30.83 4.87 -10.19
C ALA A 530 -31.13 4.34 -8.78
N MET A 531 -30.41 4.80 -7.75
CA MET A 531 -30.56 4.28 -6.39
C MET A 531 -31.93 4.57 -5.79
N LYS A 532 -32.49 5.75 -6.07
CA LYS A 532 -33.84 6.11 -5.62
C LYS A 532 -34.87 5.09 -6.07
N ALA A 533 -34.88 4.74 -7.36
CA ALA A 533 -35.78 3.71 -7.89
C ALA A 533 -35.43 2.31 -7.37
N THR A 534 -34.13 1.98 -7.28
CA THR A 534 -33.66 0.65 -6.87
C THR A 534 -34.05 0.32 -5.42
N PHE A 535 -33.96 1.28 -4.51
CA PHE A 535 -34.24 1.11 -3.09
C PHE A 535 -35.59 1.72 -2.66
N ASN A 536 -36.40 2.20 -3.62
CA ASN A 536 -37.68 2.87 -3.37
C ASN A 536 -37.56 3.99 -2.31
N LEU A 537 -36.60 4.88 -2.49
CA LEU A 537 -36.26 5.92 -1.52
C LEU A 537 -37.22 7.11 -1.62
N ASP A 538 -37.64 7.61 -0.45
CA ASP A 538 -38.37 8.87 -0.32
C ASP A 538 -37.38 10.04 -0.30
N CYS A 539 -36.95 10.50 -1.47
CA CYS A 539 -36.11 11.69 -1.66
C CYS A 539 -36.35 12.33 -3.04
N GLU A 540 -35.84 13.54 -3.25
CA GLU A 540 -35.93 14.20 -4.55
C GLU A 540 -35.16 13.44 -5.65
N GLU A 541 -35.58 13.59 -6.91
CA GLU A 541 -34.81 13.10 -8.04
C GLU A 541 -33.49 13.86 -8.15
N LYS A 542 -32.47 13.20 -8.68
CA LYS A 542 -31.19 13.84 -8.94
C LYS A 542 -31.36 14.93 -10.02
N PRO A 543 -31.04 16.21 -9.73
CA PRO A 543 -31.21 17.29 -10.71
C PRO A 543 -30.17 17.20 -11.84
N PHE A 544 -30.41 17.91 -12.94
CA PHE A 544 -29.42 18.10 -14.00
C PHE A 544 -28.47 19.24 -13.64
N PHE A 545 -27.16 19.05 -13.83
CA PHE A 545 -26.15 20.02 -13.43
C PHE A 545 -25.22 20.43 -14.59
N PRO A 546 -24.93 21.74 -14.75
CA PRO A 546 -24.09 22.24 -15.83
C PRO A 546 -22.60 22.12 -15.49
N TYR A 547 -22.03 20.92 -15.66
CA TYR A 547 -20.64 20.60 -15.33
C TYR A 547 -19.60 21.54 -15.94
N TYR A 548 -19.77 22.01 -17.19
CA TYR A 548 -18.81 22.93 -17.81
C TYR A 548 -19.01 24.41 -17.43
N TYR A 549 -20.16 24.74 -16.81
CA TYR A 549 -20.40 26.05 -16.20
C TYR A 549 -19.80 26.14 -14.80
N ASN A 550 -19.48 25.01 -14.16
CA ASN A 550 -18.85 24.94 -12.84
C ASN A 550 -17.39 25.42 -12.88
N LYS A 551 -17.23 26.75 -12.85
CA LYS A 551 -15.95 27.46 -12.93
C LYS A 551 -15.91 28.58 -11.91
N LYS A 552 -14.72 28.86 -11.39
CA LYS A 552 -14.50 29.94 -10.42
C LYS A 552 -14.95 31.32 -10.91
N GLU A 553 -14.82 31.55 -12.20
CA GLU A 553 -15.23 32.80 -12.87
C GLU A 553 -16.73 33.10 -12.73
N ASN A 554 -17.54 32.05 -12.54
CA ASN A 554 -19.00 32.14 -12.51
C ASN A 554 -19.59 32.25 -11.09
N TYR A 555 -18.77 32.21 -10.02
CA TYR A 555 -19.29 32.22 -8.63
C TYR A 555 -20.03 33.52 -8.25
N ASN A 556 -19.74 34.64 -8.92
CA ASN A 556 -20.38 35.93 -8.64
C ASN A 556 -21.40 36.34 -9.73
N THR A 557 -21.75 35.42 -10.62
CA THR A 557 -22.61 35.70 -11.77
C THR A 557 -24.01 35.18 -11.52
N HIS A 558 -25.01 36.07 -11.60
CA HIS A 558 -26.42 35.70 -11.62
C HIS A 558 -26.90 35.67 -13.07
N LEU A 559 -27.36 34.51 -13.53
CA LEU A 559 -27.98 34.39 -14.84
C LEU A 559 -29.51 34.53 -14.71
N PRO A 560 -30.17 35.27 -15.62
CA PRO A 560 -31.63 35.34 -15.64
C PRO A 560 -32.29 34.06 -16.19
N HIS A 561 -31.50 33.16 -16.78
CA HIS A 561 -31.92 31.91 -17.40
C HIS A 561 -30.91 30.80 -17.09
N LEU A 562 -31.23 29.54 -17.41
CA LEU A 562 -30.30 28.43 -17.25
C LEU A 562 -29.03 28.59 -18.12
N PRO A 563 -27.87 28.02 -17.71
CA PRO A 563 -26.69 27.94 -18.57
C PRO A 563 -27.00 27.24 -19.90
N PRO A 564 -26.22 27.50 -20.97
CA PRO A 564 -26.37 26.81 -22.25
C PRO A 564 -26.41 25.27 -22.12
N MET A 565 -27.17 24.59 -22.99
CA MET A 565 -27.30 23.13 -22.97
C MET A 565 -25.95 22.41 -23.04
N GLU A 566 -25.00 22.98 -23.77
CA GLU A 566 -23.66 22.43 -23.95
C GLU A 566 -22.95 22.24 -22.61
N ASP A 567 -23.22 23.11 -21.63
CA ASP A 567 -22.60 23.07 -20.31
C ASP A 567 -23.02 21.85 -19.47
N TYR A 568 -24.12 21.19 -19.84
CA TYR A 568 -24.62 19.97 -19.18
C TYR A 568 -24.00 18.67 -19.72
N SER A 569 -23.03 18.78 -20.64
CA SER A 569 -22.37 17.64 -21.29
C SER A 569 -23.34 16.65 -21.96
N PRO A 570 -24.19 17.11 -22.90
CA PRO A 570 -25.19 16.26 -23.56
C PRO A 570 -24.57 15.07 -24.31
N GLY A 571 -23.35 15.23 -24.84
CA GLY A 571 -22.62 14.15 -25.52
C GLY A 571 -22.22 12.97 -24.62
N SER A 572 -22.24 13.13 -23.30
CA SER A 572 -22.01 12.04 -22.34
C SER A 572 -23.28 11.28 -21.95
N MET A 573 -24.46 11.82 -22.30
CA MET A 573 -25.75 11.24 -21.94
C MET A 573 -26.15 10.13 -22.91
N LYS A 574 -26.78 9.07 -22.37
CA LYS A 574 -27.50 8.11 -23.21
C LYS A 574 -28.78 8.74 -23.74
N LYS A 575 -29.27 8.27 -24.89
CA LYS A 575 -30.49 8.77 -25.55
C LYS A 575 -31.66 9.01 -24.60
N GLU A 576 -32.06 8.00 -23.81
CA GLU A 576 -33.17 8.13 -22.86
C GLU A 576 -32.98 9.24 -21.80
N LYS A 577 -31.73 9.50 -21.38
CA LYS A 577 -31.41 10.57 -20.43
C LYS A 577 -31.39 11.93 -21.14
N PHE A 578 -30.86 11.97 -22.36
CA PHE A 578 -30.87 13.17 -23.19
C PHE A 578 -32.30 13.64 -23.48
N ASP A 579 -33.21 12.73 -23.86
CA ASP A 579 -34.61 13.08 -24.14
C ASP A 579 -35.31 13.68 -22.90
N LYS A 580 -35.00 13.15 -21.70
CA LYS A 580 -35.48 13.72 -20.42
C LYS A 580 -34.86 15.08 -20.12
N PHE A 581 -33.55 15.22 -20.36
CA PHE A 581 -32.81 16.47 -20.17
C PHE A 581 -33.32 17.57 -21.10
N GLU A 582 -33.48 17.29 -22.39
CA GLU A 582 -33.92 18.25 -23.40
C GLU A 582 -35.32 18.78 -23.05
N LYS A 583 -36.24 17.88 -22.70
CA LYS A 583 -37.58 18.26 -22.23
C LYS A 583 -37.51 19.15 -20.99
N TRP A 584 -36.79 18.71 -19.95
CA TRP A 584 -36.61 19.48 -18.73
C TRP A 584 -36.00 20.86 -18.99
N TYR A 585 -34.97 20.94 -19.84
CA TYR A 585 -34.28 22.17 -20.16
C TYR A 585 -35.21 23.17 -20.85
N HIS A 586 -35.99 22.73 -21.83
CA HIS A 586 -36.95 23.61 -22.52
C HIS A 586 -38.06 24.12 -21.60
N GLU A 587 -38.52 23.28 -20.66
CA GLU A 587 -39.53 23.67 -19.66
C GLU A 587 -38.98 24.66 -18.62
N ASN A 588 -37.68 24.61 -18.32
CA ASN A 588 -37.05 25.41 -17.26
C ASN A 588 -36.09 26.48 -17.77
N LYS A 589 -35.95 26.67 -19.09
CA LYS A 589 -34.91 27.55 -19.67
C LYS A 589 -34.86 28.95 -19.06
N GLU A 590 -36.02 29.54 -18.78
CA GLU A 590 -36.15 30.91 -18.26
C GLU A 590 -36.01 31.01 -16.73
N THR A 591 -35.64 29.92 -16.04
CA THR A 591 -35.41 29.98 -14.58
C THR A 591 -34.07 30.65 -14.27
N PRO A 592 -34.03 31.59 -13.31
CA PRO A 592 -32.77 32.17 -12.85
C PRO A 592 -31.80 31.11 -12.34
N PHE A 593 -30.51 31.31 -12.58
CA PHE A 593 -29.47 30.38 -12.17
C PHE A 593 -28.36 31.11 -11.40
N TYR A 594 -27.99 30.55 -10.24
CA TYR A 594 -26.88 31.01 -9.43
C TYR A 594 -26.01 29.83 -9.01
N LEU A 595 -24.80 29.75 -9.57
CA LEU A 595 -23.93 28.58 -9.47
C LEU A 595 -23.66 28.13 -8.02
N PRO A 596 -23.32 29.00 -7.05
CA PRO A 596 -23.03 28.55 -5.69
C PRO A 596 -24.21 27.87 -4.98
N GLU A 597 -25.44 28.34 -5.21
CA GLU A 597 -26.64 27.75 -4.63
C GLU A 597 -27.01 26.42 -5.30
N GLU A 598 -26.92 26.37 -6.64
CA GLU A 598 -27.18 25.15 -7.40
C GLU A 598 -26.16 24.05 -7.13
N LEU A 599 -24.87 24.41 -7.01
CA LEU A 599 -23.79 23.49 -6.63
C LEU A 599 -24.03 22.88 -5.25
N LYS A 600 -24.49 23.71 -4.30
CA LYS A 600 -24.87 23.29 -2.94
C LYS A 600 -26.06 22.34 -2.94
N ASN A 601 -27.14 22.70 -3.64
CA ASN A 601 -28.34 21.89 -3.72
C ASN A 601 -28.06 20.53 -4.37
N TYR A 602 -27.30 20.53 -5.47
CA TYR A 602 -26.93 19.32 -6.20
C TYR A 602 -26.10 18.36 -5.34
N CYS A 603 -25.01 18.83 -4.72
CA CYS A 603 -24.13 17.95 -3.94
C CYS A 603 -24.79 17.49 -2.62
N ARG A 604 -25.64 18.32 -2.00
CA ARG A 604 -26.45 17.91 -0.83
C ARG A 604 -27.52 16.86 -1.18
N ASN A 605 -28.08 16.93 -2.39
CA ASN A 605 -29.00 15.91 -2.90
C ASN A 605 -28.26 14.57 -3.12
N ASP A 606 -27.06 14.61 -3.72
CA ASP A 606 -26.25 13.41 -3.93
C ASP A 606 -25.89 12.68 -2.63
N THR A 607 -25.48 13.42 -1.60
CA THR A 607 -25.22 12.85 -0.27
C THR A 607 -26.49 12.35 0.42
N GLU A 608 -27.65 12.94 0.16
CA GLU A 608 -28.93 12.47 0.69
C GLU A 608 -29.33 11.12 0.10
N ILE A 609 -29.31 11.03 -1.23
CA ILE A 609 -29.59 9.80 -1.97
C ILE A 609 -28.63 8.71 -1.48
N LEU A 610 -27.34 9.01 -1.38
CA LEU A 610 -26.34 8.04 -0.94
C LEU A 610 -26.57 7.59 0.52
N LEU A 611 -26.88 8.51 1.43
CA LEU A 611 -27.16 8.17 2.83
C LEU A 611 -28.37 7.24 2.95
N LYS A 612 -29.49 7.62 2.32
CA LYS A 612 -30.74 6.84 2.35
C LYS A 612 -30.52 5.46 1.71
N SER A 613 -29.75 5.38 0.62
CA SER A 613 -29.37 4.12 -0.03
C SER A 613 -28.57 3.21 0.89
N ILE A 614 -27.55 3.73 1.58
CA ILE A 614 -26.73 2.92 2.49
C ILE A 614 -27.54 2.42 3.69
N ILE A 615 -28.43 3.26 4.23
CA ILE A 615 -29.32 2.87 5.33
C ILE A 615 -30.25 1.74 4.89
N GLU A 616 -30.90 1.89 3.73
CA GLU A 616 -31.84 0.90 3.23
C GLU A 616 -31.15 -0.40 2.81
N PHE A 617 -30.01 -0.31 2.12
CA PHE A 617 -29.17 -1.47 1.79
C PHE A 617 -28.75 -2.24 3.04
N ARG A 618 -28.32 -1.54 4.10
CA ARG A 618 -28.00 -2.16 5.39
C ARG A 618 -29.23 -2.81 6.01
N ARG A 619 -30.39 -2.15 6.00
CA ARG A 619 -31.65 -2.69 6.53
C ARG A 619 -32.00 -4.01 5.85
N ILE A 620 -32.00 -4.03 4.52
CA ILE A 620 -32.28 -5.22 3.71
C ILE A 620 -31.32 -6.36 4.07
N LEU A 621 -30.01 -6.09 4.10
CA LEU A 621 -29.04 -7.13 4.38
C LEU A 621 -29.16 -7.67 5.80
N VAL A 622 -29.24 -6.80 6.80
CA VAL A 622 -29.23 -7.19 8.22
C VAL A 622 -30.54 -7.86 8.62
N LYS A 623 -31.69 -7.28 8.23
CA LYS A 623 -33.01 -7.76 8.67
C LYS A 623 -33.53 -8.88 7.76
N ASP A 624 -33.44 -8.70 6.44
CA ASP A 624 -34.17 -9.54 5.50
C ASP A 624 -33.33 -10.72 4.99
N ILE A 625 -32.00 -10.56 4.88
CA ILE A 625 -31.11 -11.57 4.28
C ILE A 625 -30.34 -12.37 5.35
N THR A 626 -29.63 -11.69 6.25
CA THR A 626 -28.61 -12.34 7.09
C THR A 626 -29.05 -12.61 8.53
N ARG A 627 -30.27 -12.20 8.91
CA ARG A 627 -30.86 -12.37 10.26
C ARG A 627 -29.95 -11.85 11.38
N GLY A 628 -29.38 -10.66 11.18
CA GLY A 628 -28.63 -9.92 12.20
C GLY A 628 -27.14 -9.74 11.92
N PHE A 629 -26.60 -10.30 10.83
CA PHE A 629 -25.19 -10.06 10.46
C PHE A 629 -25.05 -8.77 9.66
N ASP A 630 -24.27 -7.83 10.17
CA ASP A 630 -23.97 -6.55 9.51
C ASP A 630 -22.73 -6.66 8.61
N PRO A 631 -22.89 -6.62 7.26
CA PRO A 631 -21.78 -6.78 6.34
C PRO A 631 -20.98 -5.48 6.18
N LEU A 632 -21.58 -4.31 6.46
CA LEU A 632 -20.93 -3.02 6.27
C LEU A 632 -19.62 -2.92 7.05
N PRO A 633 -19.47 -3.32 8.32
CA PRO A 633 -18.17 -3.25 8.98
C PRO A 633 -17.19 -4.36 8.54
N ARG A 634 -17.67 -5.41 7.85
CA ARG A 634 -16.95 -6.68 7.63
C ARG A 634 -16.32 -6.80 6.24
N SER A 635 -16.95 -6.25 5.21
CA SER A 635 -16.44 -6.29 3.84
C SER A 635 -16.58 -4.94 3.16
N CYS A 636 -15.63 -4.63 2.26
CA CYS A 636 -15.71 -3.48 1.36
C CYS A 636 -16.30 -3.85 -0.02
N THR A 637 -16.63 -5.12 -0.26
CA THR A 637 -17.19 -5.63 -1.53
C THR A 637 -18.28 -6.65 -1.28
N ASN A 638 -19.27 -6.72 -2.17
CA ASN A 638 -20.32 -7.77 -2.16
C ASN A 638 -19.90 -9.11 -2.77
N ALA A 639 -18.65 -9.27 -3.23
CA ALA A 639 -18.20 -10.54 -3.79
C ALA A 639 -18.07 -11.60 -2.68
N ASP A 640 -18.92 -12.63 -2.75
CA ASP A 640 -18.72 -13.91 -2.08
C ASP A 640 -17.34 -14.46 -2.45
N GLY A 641 -16.56 -14.83 -1.43
CA GLY A 641 -15.26 -15.50 -1.59
C GLY A 641 -15.42 -16.99 -1.82
#